data_AF-A0A7C4FCB2-F1
#
_entry.id   AF-A0A7C4FCB2-F1
#
_cell.length_a   1.000
_cell.length_b   1.000
_cell.length_c   1.000
_cell.angle_alpha   90.00
_cell.angle_beta   90.00
_cell.angle_gamma   90.00
#
_symmetry.space_group_name_H-M   'P 1'
#
loop_
_entity.id
_entity.type
_entity.pdbx_description
1 polymer ?
#
loop_
_entity_poly.entity_id
_entity_poly.type
_entity_poly.pdbx_seq_one_letter_code
_entity_poly.pdbx_strand_id
1 'polypeptide(L)'
;MELKNLLTKFKSKEESKEYFLALEIGDESVKAAVWMVNQGQTEVVRFSSIQSLENSTQEQILLAADKTISEISEGLNPEPTGVIFGLPESWLEHETINPDKKNWLKTICQELELKPLGYVASISALVKYLKLEEGSPLTAILIQLNSAEIVLTLVKLGKIIGTEIVGRSGDLGPDLEEGLSRFKNIDALPSRMILFDSKNDFEDEKQQLISYDWEEKLPFIHFPKVEVLSESISIKAISLAGGSEVAKSLGFEIIETKTKLKNQPTKAEPESVNLEFSPEDLALQTKSVNLEAKADLEPELKTKPKFNFNLTLIQLIKSKISSIKISSNSKILMLVGGLATIIFLFLSLYWYLLKADITIILEPQILEKQLSLNLIGQPEEISVSGSKTIPTTGKKIVGSPAKGEVVIYNKTSQTKTFNQNTIVVGPNNLTFVLDQDTTVASRSASDDGYVFGKAEAKITARNIGTESNLPAGTNLSFKQFSEDDYYLKVLSGLTGGSAEEVRVVSQEDQDNLILQLTQELTSRAQVEFEARKQGDRSLVPVADIDKLTSKRFSHNINEQADNLSLEAKLVYTTISYSQSDLQQKALAAIQDQIPAGYELSPDSNLEIVSAKLNKNNTADLKLNYRAKLIPRLDVEAIKKQLLGRYPSKVETYLSSLPNFLSAEIIIKPQVLPEPLKTLPHLTKNIKLEIKSE
;
A
#
# COMPACT_ATOMS: atom_id res chain seq x y z
N MET A 1 67.81 21.58 -2.19
CA MET A 1 67.06 20.79 -3.19
C MET A 1 67.24 19.34 -2.81
N GLU A 2 66.39 18.82 -1.93
CA GLU A 2 65.14 18.12 -2.28
C GLU A 2 65.39 16.68 -2.73
N LEU A 3 65.59 15.81 -1.74
CA LEU A 3 65.56 14.35 -1.88
C LEU A 3 64.76 13.77 -0.69
N LYS A 4 63.58 14.36 -0.41
CA LYS A 4 62.64 13.90 0.64
C LYS A 4 61.25 13.53 0.12
N ASN A 5 60.97 13.59 -1.18
CA ASN A 5 59.60 13.44 -1.72
C ASN A 5 59.39 12.26 -2.70
N LEU A 6 60.19 11.19 -2.61
CA LEU A 6 60.05 10.03 -3.52
C LEU A 6 59.48 8.75 -2.87
N LEU A 7 59.31 8.71 -1.54
CA LEU A 7 58.78 7.53 -0.82
C LEU A 7 57.33 7.68 -0.32
N THR A 8 56.65 8.78 -0.60
CA THR A 8 55.23 9.00 -0.22
C THR A 8 54.23 8.58 -1.31
N LYS A 9 54.69 8.04 -2.46
CA LYS A 9 53.81 7.63 -3.58
C LYS A 9 53.46 6.13 -3.65
N PHE A 10 53.82 5.34 -2.64
CA PHE A 10 53.43 3.92 -2.52
C PHE A 10 52.82 3.58 -1.17
N LYS A 11 51.97 4.46 -0.64
CA LYS A 11 50.89 4.02 0.25
C LYS A 11 49.66 3.89 -0.62
N SER A 12 49.34 2.67 -1.03
CA SER A 12 47.98 2.33 -1.42
C SER A 12 47.06 2.94 -0.37
N LYS A 13 46.19 3.86 -0.79
CA LYS A 13 45.09 4.33 0.03
C LYS A 13 44.27 3.07 0.30
N GLU A 14 44.47 2.43 1.45
CA GLU A 14 43.52 1.43 1.93
C GLU A 14 42.19 2.18 2.00
N GLU A 15 41.29 1.87 1.06
CA GLU A 15 39.90 2.28 1.15
C GLU A 15 39.40 1.69 2.47
N SER A 16 39.20 2.56 3.46
CA SER A 16 38.59 2.17 4.72
C SER A 16 37.22 1.58 4.39
N LYS A 17 37.05 0.28 4.60
CA LYS A 17 35.76 -0.39 4.43
C LYS A 17 34.76 0.26 5.36
N GLU A 18 33.77 0.94 4.79
CA GLU A 18 32.67 1.53 5.54
C GLU A 18 31.58 0.47 5.73
N TYR A 19 31.23 0.23 7.00
CA TYR A 19 30.20 -0.73 7.39
C TYR A 19 28.94 0.02 7.80
N PHE A 20 27.79 -0.55 7.44
CA PHE A 20 26.46 -0.04 7.78
C PHE A 20 25.65 -1.12 8.50
N LEU A 21 24.70 -0.68 9.32
CA LEU A 21 23.75 -1.54 10.00
C LEU A 21 22.42 -1.56 9.25
N ALA A 22 21.81 -2.74 9.18
CA ALA A 22 20.39 -2.90 8.98
C ALA A 22 19.81 -3.41 10.30
N LEU A 23 18.72 -2.79 10.78
CA LEU A 23 18.00 -3.23 11.96
C LEU A 23 16.54 -3.48 11.58
N GLU A 24 16.12 -4.73 11.60
CA GLU A 24 14.73 -5.14 11.38
C GLU A 24 14.01 -5.24 12.72
N ILE A 25 12.92 -4.50 12.85
CA ILE A 25 12.02 -4.56 14.00
C ILE A 25 10.74 -5.21 13.50
N GLY A 26 10.49 -6.45 13.90
CA GLY A 26 9.23 -7.15 13.67
C GLY A 26 8.30 -7.07 14.90
N ASP A 27 7.13 -7.69 14.79
CA ASP A 27 6.15 -7.69 15.88
C ASP A 27 6.63 -8.52 17.09
N GLU A 28 7.25 -9.67 16.83
CA GLU A 28 7.76 -10.60 17.87
C GLU A 28 9.27 -10.80 17.85
N SER A 29 10.02 -10.09 16.99
CA SER A 29 11.47 -10.24 16.94
C SER A 29 12.23 -9.00 16.48
N VAL A 30 13.50 -8.91 16.86
CA VAL A 30 14.47 -7.93 16.36
C VAL A 30 15.66 -8.67 15.76
N LYS A 31 16.08 -8.24 14.58
CA LYS A 31 17.23 -8.79 13.85
C LYS A 31 18.12 -7.66 13.38
N ALA A 32 19.42 -7.93 13.31
CA ALA A 32 20.36 -6.97 12.76
C ALA A 32 21.31 -7.63 11.76
N ALA A 33 21.81 -6.84 10.81
CA ALA A 33 22.84 -7.27 9.89
C ALA A 33 23.84 -6.15 9.63
N VAL A 34 25.11 -6.52 9.44
CA VAL A 34 26.13 -5.61 8.93
C VAL A 34 26.22 -5.79 7.43
N TRP A 35 26.16 -4.69 6.69
CA TRP A 35 26.32 -4.68 5.24
C TRP A 35 27.33 -3.61 4.83
N MET A 36 27.86 -3.75 3.61
CA MET A 36 28.80 -2.79 3.04
C MET A 36 28.56 -2.62 1.55
N VAL A 37 29.09 -1.54 0.98
CA VAL A 37 29.18 -1.35 -0.47
C VAL A 37 30.57 -1.75 -0.91
N ASN A 38 30.66 -2.78 -1.75
CA ASN A 38 31.90 -3.28 -2.31
C ASN A 38 31.82 -3.27 -3.83
N GLN A 39 32.73 -2.54 -4.49
CA GLN A 39 32.75 -2.40 -5.96
C GLN A 39 31.39 -2.01 -6.59
N GLY A 40 30.63 -1.17 -5.89
CA GLY A 40 29.31 -0.73 -6.34
C GLY A 40 28.19 -1.75 -6.14
N GLN A 41 28.39 -2.80 -5.34
CA GLN A 41 27.34 -3.75 -4.96
C GLN A 41 27.15 -3.77 -3.44
N THR A 42 25.91 -3.87 -2.99
CA THR A 42 25.60 -4.09 -1.58
C THR A 42 25.83 -5.56 -1.25
N GLU A 43 26.60 -5.82 -0.19
CA GLU A 43 26.91 -7.16 0.30
C GLU A 43 26.66 -7.23 1.81
N VAL A 44 26.05 -8.32 2.28
CA VAL A 44 25.88 -8.58 3.72
C VAL A 44 27.13 -9.27 4.25
N VAL A 45 27.67 -8.73 5.33
CA VAL A 45 28.89 -9.21 6.00
C VAL A 45 28.55 -10.23 7.09
N ARG A 46 27.56 -9.93 7.94
CA ARG A 46 27.16 -10.76 9.09
C ARG A 46 25.69 -10.53 9.43
N PHE A 47 25.02 -11.56 9.92
CA PHE A 47 23.68 -11.51 10.54
C PHE A 47 23.79 -11.72 12.05
N SER A 48 22.91 -11.11 12.84
CA SER A 48 22.78 -11.37 14.27
C SER A 48 21.99 -12.64 14.54
N SER A 49 22.06 -13.15 15.77
CA SER A 49 20.99 -13.99 16.31
C SER A 49 19.66 -13.21 16.39
N ILE A 50 18.54 -13.92 16.27
CA ILE A 50 17.20 -13.33 16.37
C ILE A 50 16.85 -13.15 17.85
N GLN A 51 16.50 -11.93 18.25
CA GLN A 51 16.01 -11.67 19.61
C GLN A 51 14.49 -11.65 19.61
N SER A 52 13.86 -12.56 20.36
CA SER A 52 12.40 -12.61 20.49
C SER A 52 11.89 -11.56 21.48
N LEU A 53 10.79 -10.90 21.14
CA LEU A 53 10.07 -9.94 21.97
C LEU A 53 8.91 -10.66 22.66
N GLU A 54 8.76 -10.46 23.97
CA GLU A 54 7.57 -10.93 24.70
C GLU A 54 6.42 -9.93 24.57
N ASN A 55 6.76 -8.64 24.42
CA ASN A 55 5.84 -7.58 24.05
C ASN A 55 6.54 -6.54 23.17
N SER A 56 5.80 -5.91 22.26
CA SER A 56 6.34 -4.90 21.35
C SER A 56 6.40 -3.51 22.03
N THR A 57 7.03 -3.42 23.20
CA THR A 57 7.24 -2.16 23.93
C THR A 57 8.56 -1.49 23.54
N GLN A 58 8.63 -0.17 23.66
CA GLN A 58 9.83 0.61 23.33
C GLN A 58 11.09 0.11 24.07
N GLU A 59 10.97 -0.19 25.36
CA GLU A 59 12.09 -0.64 26.20
C GLU A 59 12.62 -2.02 25.78
N GLN A 60 11.72 -2.98 25.50
CA GLN A 60 12.15 -4.31 25.05
C GLN A 60 12.81 -4.25 23.67
N ILE A 61 12.27 -3.44 22.76
CA ILE A 61 12.86 -3.25 21.42
C ILE A 61 14.24 -2.62 21.54
N LEU A 62 14.43 -1.63 22.42
CA LEU A 62 15.73 -1.01 22.67
C LEU A 62 16.75 -2.03 23.18
N LEU A 63 16.40 -2.83 24.19
CA LEU A 63 17.27 -3.87 24.74
C LEU A 63 17.62 -4.96 23.71
N ALA A 64 16.65 -5.36 22.89
CA ALA A 64 16.88 -6.33 21.82
C ALA A 64 17.78 -5.76 20.71
N ALA A 65 17.59 -4.48 20.34
CA ALA A 65 18.43 -3.78 19.39
C ALA A 65 19.87 -3.65 19.89
N ASP A 66 20.08 -3.24 21.14
CA ASP A 66 21.41 -3.14 21.76
C ASP A 66 22.16 -4.48 21.70
N LYS A 67 21.48 -5.56 22.11
CA LYS A 67 22.06 -6.91 22.11
C LYS A 67 22.41 -7.40 20.70
N THR A 68 21.51 -7.24 19.73
CA THR A 68 21.76 -7.67 18.34
C THR A 68 22.87 -6.88 17.68
N ILE A 69 22.93 -5.57 17.90
CA ILE A 69 23.95 -4.68 17.33
C ILE A 69 25.31 -4.96 17.96
N SER A 70 25.37 -5.15 19.28
CA SER A 70 26.60 -5.49 20.00
C SER A 70 27.22 -6.81 19.49
N GLU A 71 26.39 -7.83 19.25
CA GLU A 71 26.83 -9.14 18.72
C GLU A 71 27.50 -9.02 17.34
N ILE A 72 26.94 -8.20 16.44
CA ILE A 72 27.42 -8.11 15.05
C ILE A 72 28.51 -7.06 14.85
N SER A 73 28.61 -6.09 15.77
CA SER A 73 29.62 -5.04 15.71
C SER A 73 30.95 -5.48 16.33
N GLU A 74 30.95 -6.55 17.14
CA GLU A 74 32.16 -7.09 17.76
C GLU A 74 33.23 -7.47 16.70
N GLY A 75 34.39 -6.83 16.82
CA GLY A 75 35.57 -7.05 15.99
C GLY A 75 35.60 -6.26 14.67
N LEU A 76 34.65 -5.35 14.42
CA LEU A 76 34.68 -4.45 13.27
C LEU A 76 35.38 -3.14 13.62
N ASN A 77 36.20 -2.62 12.70
CA ASN A 77 36.86 -1.33 12.83
C ASN A 77 36.92 -0.61 11.46
N PRO A 78 36.25 0.55 11.29
CA PRO A 78 35.41 1.25 12.28
C PRO A 78 34.11 0.48 12.59
N GLU A 79 33.55 0.71 13.78
CA GLU A 79 32.22 0.21 14.14
C GLU A 79 31.14 0.91 13.30
N PRO A 80 30.13 0.17 12.82
CA PRO A 80 29.10 0.74 11.96
C PRO A 80 28.14 1.60 12.79
N THR A 81 28.01 2.87 12.43
CA THR A 81 27.10 3.82 13.12
C THR A 81 25.87 4.18 12.29
N GLY A 82 25.96 4.05 10.96
CA GLY A 82 24.83 4.33 10.06
C GLY A 82 23.84 3.18 10.00
N VAL A 83 22.57 3.41 10.30
CA VAL A 83 21.53 2.38 10.35
C VAL A 83 20.39 2.63 9.36
N ILE A 84 19.98 1.58 8.64
CA ILE A 84 18.70 1.51 7.93
C ILE A 84 17.72 0.64 8.73
N PHE A 85 16.50 1.13 8.92
CA PHE A 85 15.46 0.39 9.64
C PHE A 85 14.58 -0.40 8.68
N GLY A 86 14.42 -1.70 8.94
CA GLY A 86 13.34 -2.52 8.40
C GLY A 86 12.16 -2.48 9.38
N LEU A 87 11.01 -2.00 8.92
CA LEU A 87 9.85 -1.77 9.78
C LEU A 87 8.64 -2.59 9.30
N PRO A 88 7.75 -2.99 10.21
CA PRO A 88 6.49 -3.60 9.83
C PRO A 88 5.65 -2.60 9.04
N GLU A 89 4.88 -3.08 8.07
CA GLU A 89 3.99 -2.26 7.26
C GLU A 89 2.99 -1.50 8.13
N SER A 90 2.58 -2.08 9.26
CA SER A 90 1.67 -1.48 10.25
C SER A 90 2.25 -0.23 10.94
N TRP A 91 3.57 -0.01 10.89
CA TRP A 91 4.22 1.17 11.45
C TRP A 91 4.26 2.35 10.46
N LEU A 92 3.80 2.14 9.23
CA LEU A 92 3.85 3.11 8.15
C LEU A 92 2.44 3.56 7.75
N GLU A 93 2.23 4.88 7.72
CA GLU A 93 1.03 5.53 7.21
C GLU A 93 1.43 6.43 6.03
N HIS A 94 0.88 6.16 4.84
CA HIS A 94 1.22 6.91 3.61
C HIS A 94 2.74 7.01 3.34
N GLU A 95 3.46 5.89 3.49
CA GLU A 95 4.93 5.81 3.36
C GLU A 95 5.71 6.64 4.40
N THR A 96 5.05 7.09 5.48
CA THR A 96 5.69 7.80 6.59
C THR A 96 5.54 7.03 7.90
N ILE A 97 6.59 7.03 8.73
CA ILE A 97 6.54 6.36 10.04
C ILE A 97 5.53 7.08 10.94
N ASN A 98 4.62 6.32 11.56
CA ASN A 98 3.69 6.84 12.57
C ASN A 98 4.44 7.64 13.68
N PRO A 99 3.91 8.77 14.16
CA PRO A 99 4.57 9.63 15.16
C PRO A 99 5.07 8.91 16.42
N ASP A 100 4.33 7.94 16.96
CA ASP A 100 4.69 7.21 18.16
C ASP A 100 5.92 6.34 17.92
N LYS A 101 5.88 5.55 16.83
CA LYS A 101 6.98 4.68 16.42
C LYS A 101 8.22 5.48 16.04
N LYS A 102 8.03 6.68 15.49
CA LYS A 102 9.12 7.62 15.21
C LYS A 102 9.85 8.05 16.48
N ASN A 103 9.14 8.25 17.60
CA ASN A 103 9.78 8.56 18.89
C ASN A 103 10.58 7.37 19.44
N TRP A 104 10.10 6.15 19.21
CA TRP A 104 10.83 4.92 19.61
C TRP A 104 12.15 4.82 18.84
N LEU A 105 12.12 4.97 17.52
CA LEU A 105 13.32 4.93 16.67
C LEU A 105 14.32 6.04 17.02
N LYS A 106 13.84 7.24 17.34
CA LYS A 106 14.70 8.33 17.83
C LYS A 106 15.41 7.96 19.12
N THR A 107 14.69 7.33 20.06
CA THR A 107 15.27 6.89 21.33
C THR A 107 16.34 5.82 21.10
N ILE A 108 16.07 4.84 20.22
CA ILE A 108 17.06 3.83 19.83
C ILE A 108 18.31 4.47 19.22
N CYS A 109 18.14 5.45 18.32
CA CYS A 109 19.28 6.15 17.73
C CYS A 109 20.08 6.95 18.77
N GLN A 110 19.41 7.57 19.75
CA GLN A 110 20.06 8.38 20.78
C GLN A 110 20.82 7.52 21.80
N GLU A 111 20.19 6.47 22.30
CA GLU A 111 20.77 5.60 23.34
C GLU A 111 21.88 4.69 22.78
N LEU A 112 21.78 4.27 21.51
CA LEU A 112 22.77 3.41 20.85
C LEU A 112 23.74 4.17 19.94
N GLU A 113 23.74 5.51 20.00
CA GLU A 113 24.62 6.39 19.21
C GLU A 113 24.57 6.13 17.68
N LEU A 114 23.40 5.73 17.16
CA LEU A 114 23.21 5.42 15.74
C LEU A 114 22.82 6.65 14.92
N LYS A 115 23.30 6.71 13.69
CA LYS A 115 22.91 7.69 12.68
C LYS A 115 21.83 7.09 11.76
N PRO A 116 20.57 7.55 11.82
CA PRO A 116 19.52 7.04 10.93
C PRO A 116 19.81 7.45 9.48
N LEU A 117 19.91 6.46 8.59
CA LEU A 117 20.14 6.67 7.16
C LEU A 117 18.84 6.58 6.34
N GLY A 118 17.84 5.87 6.86
CA GLY A 118 16.55 5.68 6.21
C GLY A 118 15.77 4.52 6.84
N TYR A 119 14.63 4.21 6.24
CA TYR A 119 13.82 3.05 6.60
C TYR A 119 13.14 2.48 5.35
N VAL A 120 12.74 1.22 5.43
CA VAL A 120 11.99 0.51 4.40
C VAL A 120 11.01 -0.44 5.07
N ALA A 121 9.84 -0.66 4.45
CA ALA A 121 8.91 -1.68 4.93
C ALA A 121 9.49 -3.08 4.66
N SER A 122 9.46 -3.98 5.66
CA SER A 122 10.10 -5.30 5.60
C SER A 122 9.58 -6.16 4.44
N ILE A 123 8.26 -6.23 4.24
CA ILE A 123 7.65 -7.02 3.16
C ILE A 123 7.95 -6.37 1.81
N SER A 124 7.93 -5.03 1.73
CA SER A 124 8.30 -4.33 0.49
C SER A 124 9.76 -4.62 0.09
N ALA A 125 10.68 -4.64 1.06
CA ALA A 125 12.07 -5.01 0.84
C ALA A 125 12.18 -6.47 0.37
N LEU A 126 11.45 -7.40 1.00
CA LEU A 126 11.41 -8.81 0.63
C LEU A 126 10.90 -9.03 -0.80
N VAL A 127 9.79 -8.37 -1.19
CA VAL A 127 9.24 -8.45 -2.55
C VAL A 127 10.25 -7.93 -3.58
N LYS A 128 10.93 -6.82 -3.30
CA LYS A 128 11.97 -6.26 -4.17
C LYS A 128 13.18 -7.20 -4.26
N TYR A 129 13.61 -7.79 -3.16
CA TYR A 129 14.71 -8.75 -3.13
C TYR A 129 14.38 -10.03 -3.92
N LEU A 130 13.21 -10.62 -3.73
CA LEU A 130 12.78 -11.81 -4.47
C LEU A 130 12.68 -11.54 -5.97
N LYS A 131 12.21 -10.34 -6.37
CA LYS A 131 12.23 -9.92 -7.76
C LYS A 131 13.64 -9.86 -8.35
N LEU A 132 14.62 -9.40 -7.58
CA LEU A 132 16.02 -9.32 -8.01
C LEU A 132 16.67 -10.71 -8.13
N GLU A 133 16.40 -11.60 -7.19
CA GLU A 133 16.93 -12.97 -7.18
C GLU A 133 16.30 -13.83 -8.30
N GLU A 134 14.98 -13.76 -8.46
CA GLU A 134 14.22 -14.60 -9.39
C GLU A 134 14.14 -14.02 -10.80
N GLY A 135 14.45 -12.72 -10.97
CA GLY A 135 14.38 -12.02 -12.26
C GLY A 135 12.95 -11.74 -12.75
N SER A 136 11.93 -12.03 -11.95
CA SER A 136 10.52 -11.80 -12.29
C SER A 136 9.75 -11.23 -11.08
N PRO A 137 8.68 -10.43 -11.28
CA PRO A 137 7.89 -9.90 -10.17
C PRO A 137 7.17 -11.01 -9.39
N LEU A 138 7.28 -10.96 -8.06
CA LEU A 138 6.67 -11.95 -7.18
C LEU A 138 5.14 -12.00 -7.33
N THR A 139 4.60 -13.20 -7.52
CA THR A 139 3.16 -13.47 -7.40
C THR A 139 2.99 -14.63 -6.42
N ALA A 140 2.67 -14.31 -5.16
CA ALA A 140 2.63 -15.26 -4.06
C ALA A 140 1.78 -14.73 -2.90
N ILE A 141 1.40 -15.64 -2.02
CA ILE A 141 0.85 -15.35 -0.69
C ILE A 141 2.03 -15.45 0.29
N LEU A 142 2.39 -14.33 0.90
CA LEU A 142 3.40 -14.29 1.96
C LEU A 142 2.71 -14.54 3.30
N ILE A 143 3.25 -15.48 4.07
CA ILE A 143 2.67 -15.98 5.31
C ILE A 143 3.72 -15.80 6.40
N GLN A 144 3.43 -14.90 7.35
CA GLN A 144 4.21 -14.72 8.56
C GLN A 144 3.42 -15.27 9.74
N LEU A 145 4.07 -16.15 10.51
CA LEU A 145 3.45 -16.83 11.65
C LEU A 145 3.98 -16.23 12.96
N ASN A 146 3.11 -15.48 13.64
CA ASN A 146 3.35 -14.99 15.00
C ASN A 146 2.81 -16.03 16.01
N SER A 147 3.02 -15.79 17.30
CA SER A 147 2.58 -16.71 18.37
C SER A 147 1.05 -16.83 18.48
N ALA A 148 0.31 -15.74 18.24
CA ALA A 148 -1.15 -15.69 18.39
C ALA A 148 -1.90 -15.38 17.09
N GLU A 149 -1.20 -14.95 16.05
CA GLU A 149 -1.80 -14.47 14.80
C GLU A 149 -0.99 -14.89 13.58
N ILE A 150 -1.64 -14.86 12.42
CA ILE A 150 -1.07 -15.10 11.12
C ILE A 150 -1.26 -13.82 10.31
N VAL A 151 -0.17 -13.32 9.76
CA VAL A 151 -0.18 -12.17 8.85
C VAL A 151 -0.07 -12.69 7.43
N LEU A 152 -1.14 -12.49 6.65
CA LEU A 152 -1.23 -12.90 5.26
C LEU A 152 -1.09 -11.68 4.37
N THR A 153 -0.05 -11.65 3.53
CA THR A 153 0.12 -10.59 2.55
C THR A 153 0.02 -11.15 1.14
N LEU A 154 -0.96 -10.65 0.39
CA LEU A 154 -1.18 -11.05 -0.98
C LEU A 154 -0.36 -10.19 -1.94
N VAL A 155 0.51 -10.82 -2.73
CA VAL A 155 1.34 -10.13 -3.73
C VAL A 155 0.99 -10.66 -5.12
N LYS A 156 0.69 -9.75 -6.05
CA LYS A 156 0.46 -10.06 -7.47
C LYS A 156 1.34 -9.17 -8.35
N LEU A 157 2.12 -9.81 -9.22
CA LEU A 157 3.02 -9.12 -10.17
C LEU A 157 3.93 -8.08 -9.49
N GLY A 158 4.42 -8.40 -8.29
CA GLY A 158 5.28 -7.54 -7.47
C GLY A 158 4.56 -6.39 -6.75
N LYS A 159 3.24 -6.26 -6.87
CA LYS A 159 2.42 -5.30 -6.11
C LYS A 159 1.75 -6.00 -4.92
N ILE A 160 1.83 -5.39 -3.74
CA ILE A 160 1.09 -5.82 -2.56
C ILE A 160 -0.38 -5.41 -2.77
N ILE A 161 -1.27 -6.40 -2.82
CA ILE A 161 -2.72 -6.21 -3.03
C ILE A 161 -3.40 -5.89 -1.71
N GLY A 162 -2.93 -6.48 -0.62
CA GLY A 162 -3.42 -6.21 0.72
C GLY A 162 -2.79 -7.16 1.74
N THR A 163 -3.04 -6.85 3.01
CA THR A 163 -2.60 -7.65 4.16
C THR A 163 -3.78 -7.90 5.07
N GLU A 164 -3.98 -9.15 5.48
CA GLU A 164 -5.01 -9.59 6.41
C GLU A 164 -4.36 -10.27 7.62
N ILE A 165 -4.92 -10.02 8.80
CA ILE A 165 -4.45 -10.61 10.06
C ILE A 165 -5.58 -11.48 10.63
N VAL A 166 -5.25 -12.73 10.94
CA VAL A 166 -6.17 -13.70 11.51
C VAL A 166 -5.57 -14.38 12.73
N GLY A 167 -6.43 -14.88 13.63
CA GLY A 167 -5.97 -15.61 14.80
C GLY A 167 -5.30 -16.93 14.41
N ARG A 168 -4.25 -17.31 15.13
CA ARG A 168 -3.56 -18.58 14.96
C ARG A 168 -4.09 -19.62 15.94
N SER A 169 -4.51 -20.76 15.41
CA SER A 169 -4.88 -21.95 16.15
C SER A 169 -3.82 -23.04 15.99
N GLY A 170 -4.13 -24.26 16.41
CA GLY A 170 -3.26 -25.43 16.21
C GLY A 170 -3.33 -26.04 14.81
N ASP A 171 -4.25 -25.57 13.96
CA ASP A 171 -4.47 -26.06 12.60
C ASP A 171 -4.44 -24.90 11.60
N LEU A 172 -3.33 -24.81 10.85
CA LEU A 172 -3.10 -23.68 9.97
C LEU A 172 -4.00 -23.67 8.73
N GLY A 173 -4.49 -24.83 8.28
CA GLY A 173 -5.30 -24.90 7.06
C GLY A 173 -6.57 -24.04 7.15
N PRO A 174 -7.44 -24.28 8.15
CA PRO A 174 -8.63 -23.47 8.40
C PRO A 174 -8.33 -22.01 8.73
N ASP A 175 -7.26 -21.73 9.48
CA ASP A 175 -6.90 -20.36 9.85
C ASP A 175 -6.54 -19.54 8.60
N LEU A 176 -5.74 -20.13 7.69
CA LEU A 176 -5.39 -19.50 6.42
C LEU A 176 -6.60 -19.41 5.49
N GLU A 177 -7.48 -20.41 5.47
CA GLU A 177 -8.73 -20.33 4.71
C GLU A 177 -9.56 -19.12 5.13
N GLU A 178 -9.74 -18.91 6.45
CA GLU A 178 -10.44 -17.76 6.99
C GLU A 178 -9.80 -16.46 6.50
N GLY A 179 -8.48 -16.31 6.68
CA GLY A 179 -7.77 -15.10 6.29
C GLY A 179 -7.79 -14.83 4.80
N LEU A 180 -7.59 -15.86 3.97
CA LEU A 180 -7.64 -15.73 2.52
C LEU A 180 -9.04 -15.39 2.01
N SER A 181 -10.10 -15.83 2.71
CA SER A 181 -11.49 -15.51 2.35
C SER A 181 -11.87 -14.03 2.57
N ARG A 182 -11.11 -13.30 3.40
CA ARG A 182 -11.37 -11.88 3.71
C ARG A 182 -10.98 -10.94 2.57
N PHE A 183 -10.05 -11.35 1.72
CA PHE A 183 -9.66 -10.56 0.56
C PHE A 183 -10.80 -10.48 -0.47
N LYS A 184 -11.38 -9.28 -0.62
CA LYS A 184 -12.49 -9.04 -1.56
C LYS A 184 -11.97 -8.77 -2.98
N ASN A 185 -12.79 -9.10 -3.98
CA ASN A 185 -12.53 -8.84 -5.40
C ASN A 185 -11.30 -9.58 -5.98
N ILE A 186 -11.11 -10.83 -5.58
CA ILE A 186 -10.06 -11.69 -6.13
C ILE A 186 -10.69 -12.76 -7.02
N ASP A 187 -10.39 -12.69 -8.32
CA ASP A 187 -10.81 -13.71 -9.28
C ASP A 187 -10.04 -15.03 -9.12
N ALA A 188 -8.78 -14.95 -8.68
CA ALA A 188 -7.89 -16.09 -8.46
C ALA A 188 -6.77 -15.79 -7.45
N LEU A 189 -6.49 -16.75 -6.56
CA LEU A 189 -5.37 -16.70 -5.62
C LEU A 189 -4.07 -17.24 -6.27
N PRO A 190 -2.90 -16.66 -5.93
CA PRO A 190 -1.61 -17.20 -6.35
C PRO A 190 -1.39 -18.62 -5.85
N SER A 191 -0.93 -19.52 -6.72
CA SER A 191 -0.60 -20.91 -6.35
C SER A 191 0.77 -21.05 -5.67
N ARG A 192 1.35 -19.98 -5.14
CA ARG A 192 2.62 -19.99 -4.42
C ARG A 192 2.40 -19.38 -3.04
N MET A 193 2.63 -20.18 -2.00
CA MET A 193 2.59 -19.78 -0.60
C MET A 193 4.01 -19.77 -0.05
N ILE A 194 4.41 -18.70 0.63
CA ILE A 194 5.77 -18.51 1.14
C ILE A 194 5.70 -18.23 2.63
N LEU A 195 6.16 -19.19 3.43
CA LEU A 195 6.39 -19.05 4.86
C LEU A 195 7.74 -18.37 5.08
N PHE A 196 7.76 -17.31 5.88
CA PHE A 196 8.98 -16.57 6.19
C PHE A 196 8.93 -16.00 7.60
N ASP A 197 10.11 -15.65 8.11
CA ASP A 197 10.27 -14.87 9.35
C ASP A 197 9.58 -15.48 10.58
N SER A 198 9.86 -16.76 10.88
CA SER A 198 9.60 -17.33 12.21
C SER A 198 10.86 -17.88 12.85
N LYS A 199 10.75 -18.15 14.15
CA LYS A 199 11.79 -18.69 15.03
C LYS A 199 11.95 -20.22 14.91
N ASN A 200 10.98 -20.90 14.29
CA ASN A 200 10.93 -22.37 14.25
C ASN A 200 11.11 -22.88 12.81
N ASP A 201 11.59 -24.13 12.71
CA ASP A 201 11.58 -24.85 11.45
C ASP A 201 10.13 -25.11 11.01
N PHE A 202 9.72 -24.48 9.91
CA PHE A 202 8.35 -24.50 9.39
C PHE A 202 7.93 -25.86 8.79
N GLU A 203 8.65 -26.95 9.04
CA GLU A 203 8.36 -28.24 8.39
C GLU A 203 7.00 -28.80 8.82
N ASP A 204 6.62 -28.68 10.09
CA ASP A 204 5.30 -29.13 10.56
C ASP A 204 4.17 -28.29 9.95
N GLU A 205 4.32 -26.96 9.97
CA GLU A 205 3.38 -26.01 9.39
C GLU A 205 3.23 -26.22 7.87
N LYS A 206 4.34 -26.43 7.18
CA LYS A 206 4.36 -26.74 5.74
C LYS A 206 3.63 -28.03 5.43
N GLN A 207 3.79 -29.09 6.24
CA GLN A 207 3.04 -30.34 6.04
C GLN A 207 1.53 -30.13 6.22
N GLN A 208 1.11 -29.36 7.25
CA GLN A 208 -0.30 -29.02 7.43
C GLN A 208 -0.88 -28.35 6.17
N LEU A 209 -0.20 -27.32 5.65
CA LEU A 209 -0.65 -26.57 4.47
C LEU A 209 -0.67 -27.42 3.19
N ILE A 210 0.30 -28.33 3.01
CA ILE A 210 0.32 -29.24 1.84
C ILE A 210 -0.81 -30.26 1.91
N SER A 211 -1.17 -30.72 3.11
CA SER A 211 -2.23 -31.71 3.33
C SER A 211 -3.65 -31.14 3.24
N TYR A 212 -3.78 -29.82 3.22
CA TYR A 212 -5.07 -29.13 3.24
C TYR A 212 -5.73 -29.09 1.85
N ASP A 213 -7.06 -29.24 1.84
CA ASP A 213 -7.86 -29.26 0.61
C ASP A 213 -8.26 -27.83 0.19
N TRP A 214 -7.40 -27.19 -0.62
CA TRP A 214 -7.57 -25.80 -1.04
C TRP A 214 -8.57 -25.60 -2.18
N GLU A 215 -8.57 -26.50 -3.17
CA GLU A 215 -9.30 -26.32 -4.44
C GLU A 215 -10.81 -26.35 -4.27
N GLU A 216 -11.32 -27.10 -3.28
CA GLU A 216 -12.75 -27.14 -2.98
C GLU A 216 -13.26 -25.88 -2.25
N LYS A 217 -12.35 -25.10 -1.66
CA LYS A 217 -12.70 -24.06 -0.69
C LYS A 217 -12.41 -22.63 -1.15
N LEU A 218 -11.32 -22.45 -1.91
CA LEU A 218 -10.84 -21.14 -2.32
C LEU A 218 -10.48 -21.12 -3.82
N PRO A 219 -10.52 -19.94 -4.47
CA PRO A 219 -10.34 -19.82 -5.92
C PRO A 219 -8.86 -19.92 -6.33
N PHE A 220 -8.24 -21.08 -6.13
CA PHE A 220 -6.91 -21.39 -6.67
C PHE A 220 -7.03 -21.94 -8.11
N ILE A 221 -6.24 -21.41 -9.04
CA ILE A 221 -6.18 -21.95 -10.42
C ILE A 221 -5.40 -23.26 -10.46
N HIS A 222 -4.40 -23.39 -9.58
CA HIS A 222 -3.54 -24.56 -9.42
C HIS A 222 -3.33 -24.83 -7.94
N PHE A 223 -3.15 -26.11 -7.59
CA PHE A 223 -2.79 -26.50 -6.23
C PHE A 223 -1.62 -25.67 -5.69
N PRO A 224 -1.76 -25.06 -4.49
CA PRO A 224 -0.75 -24.14 -4.01
C PRO A 224 0.51 -24.88 -3.55
N LYS A 225 1.66 -24.40 -4.01
CA LYS A 225 2.98 -24.86 -3.60
C LYS A 225 3.43 -24.05 -2.38
N VAL A 226 3.81 -24.75 -1.31
CA VAL A 226 4.32 -24.14 -0.07
C VAL A 226 5.84 -24.14 -0.08
N GLU A 227 6.43 -22.96 0.10
CA GLU A 227 7.87 -22.73 0.19
C GLU A 227 8.20 -22.08 1.53
N VAL A 228 9.40 -22.37 2.04
CA VAL A 228 9.91 -21.82 3.30
C VAL A 228 11.18 -21.05 3.00
N LEU A 229 11.25 -19.79 3.45
CA LEU A 229 12.46 -18.99 3.35
C LEU A 229 13.29 -19.08 4.64
N SER A 230 14.59 -18.90 4.50
CA SER A 230 15.51 -18.84 5.65
C SER A 230 15.17 -17.67 6.57
N GLU A 231 15.38 -17.83 7.87
CA GLU A 231 15.04 -16.82 8.89
C GLU A 231 15.75 -15.47 8.68
N SER A 232 16.93 -15.46 8.05
CA SER A 232 17.70 -14.25 7.76
C SER A 232 17.30 -13.56 6.45
N ILE A 233 16.32 -14.07 5.70
CA ILE A 233 16.01 -13.57 4.36
C ILE A 233 15.44 -12.14 4.39
N SER A 234 14.66 -11.81 5.41
CA SER A 234 13.98 -10.53 5.57
C SER A 234 15.00 -9.41 5.83
N ILE A 235 15.87 -9.61 6.82
CA ILE A 235 16.97 -8.68 7.12
C ILE A 235 18.00 -8.61 5.97
N LYS A 236 18.23 -9.72 5.24
CA LYS A 236 19.04 -9.69 4.01
C LYS A 236 18.39 -8.82 2.94
N ALA A 237 17.08 -8.95 2.74
CA ALA A 237 16.33 -8.15 1.79
C ALA A 237 16.42 -6.65 2.12
N ILE A 238 16.28 -6.28 3.39
CA ILE A 238 16.45 -4.90 3.87
C ILE A 238 17.87 -4.39 3.57
N SER A 239 18.89 -5.18 3.91
CA SER A 239 20.30 -4.84 3.72
C SER A 239 20.66 -4.62 2.25
N LEU A 240 20.12 -5.44 1.34
CA LEU A 240 20.46 -5.38 -0.08
C LEU A 240 19.56 -4.41 -0.85
N ALA A 241 18.24 -4.54 -0.72
CA ALA A 241 17.27 -3.79 -1.50
C ALA A 241 16.98 -2.39 -0.93
N GLY A 242 17.03 -2.24 0.41
CA GLY A 242 16.97 -0.94 1.09
C GLY A 242 18.33 -0.26 1.17
N GLY A 243 19.37 -1.02 1.54
CA GLY A 243 20.73 -0.51 1.60
C GLY A 243 21.25 0.03 0.26
N SER A 244 20.79 -0.51 -0.88
CA SER A 244 21.14 0.04 -2.20
C SER A 244 20.57 1.43 -2.46
N GLU A 245 19.37 1.75 -1.99
CA GLU A 245 18.85 3.12 -2.15
C GLU A 245 19.59 4.11 -1.23
N VAL A 246 19.91 3.67 -0.02
CA VAL A 246 20.71 4.46 0.94
C VAL A 246 22.14 4.67 0.43
N ALA A 247 22.77 3.65 -0.14
CA ALA A 247 24.10 3.79 -0.71
C ALA A 247 24.11 4.76 -1.91
N LYS A 248 23.08 4.75 -2.76
CA LYS A 248 22.92 5.78 -3.82
C LYS A 248 22.83 7.19 -3.24
N SER A 249 22.05 7.39 -2.16
CA SER A 249 21.90 8.71 -1.54
C SER A 249 23.16 9.19 -0.80
N LEU A 250 23.99 8.27 -0.31
CA LEU A 250 25.31 8.54 0.26
C LEU A 250 26.40 8.80 -0.80
N GLY A 251 26.07 8.70 -2.09
CA GLY A 251 26.97 9.01 -3.20
C GLY A 251 27.76 7.80 -3.72
N PHE A 252 27.40 6.57 -3.36
CA PHE A 252 27.97 5.36 -3.96
C PHE A 252 27.37 5.10 -5.34
N GLU A 253 28.21 4.82 -6.33
CA GLU A 253 27.77 4.32 -7.64
C GLU A 253 27.40 2.84 -7.52
N ILE A 254 26.09 2.52 -7.58
CA ILE A 254 25.63 1.13 -7.49
C ILE A 254 25.43 0.53 -8.88
N ILE A 255 26.11 -0.60 -9.10
CA ILE A 255 25.99 -1.44 -10.28
C ILE A 255 24.87 -2.45 -9.99
N GLU A 256 23.70 -2.25 -10.59
CA GLU A 256 22.64 -3.26 -10.53
C GLU A 256 23.14 -4.56 -11.18
N THR A 257 23.27 -5.62 -10.37
CA THR A 257 23.69 -6.93 -10.82
C THR A 257 22.66 -7.49 -11.81
N LYS A 258 22.94 -7.36 -13.11
CA LYS A 258 22.32 -8.21 -14.13
C LYS A 258 22.86 -9.62 -13.95
N THR A 259 22.21 -10.44 -13.13
CA THR A 259 22.54 -11.87 -13.11
C THR A 259 22.07 -12.52 -14.40
N LYS A 260 23.05 -12.82 -15.26
CA LYS A 260 23.04 -13.56 -16.55
C LYS A 260 22.01 -13.13 -17.61
N LEU A 261 22.42 -12.20 -18.48
CA LEU A 261 22.14 -12.26 -19.93
C LEU A 261 23.27 -11.58 -20.73
N LYS A 262 23.68 -12.24 -21.82
CA LYS A 262 24.75 -11.85 -22.76
C LYS A 262 24.45 -10.52 -23.49
N ASN A 263 25.54 -9.76 -23.71
CA ASN A 263 25.85 -8.81 -24.79
C ASN A 263 25.18 -7.40 -24.86
N GLN A 264 25.99 -6.41 -24.45
CA GLN A 264 26.36 -5.13 -25.13
C GLN A 264 25.32 -3.98 -25.33
N PRO A 265 25.76 -2.71 -25.58
CA PRO A 265 25.62 -1.60 -24.62
C PRO A 265 24.84 -0.37 -25.16
N THR A 266 24.56 0.63 -24.30
CA THR A 266 24.96 2.07 -24.45
C THR A 266 24.09 3.03 -23.59
N LYS A 267 24.76 3.63 -22.59
CA LYS A 267 24.82 5.05 -22.14
C LYS A 267 23.61 6.01 -22.31
N ALA A 268 23.12 6.55 -21.17
CA ALA A 268 22.72 7.96 -21.00
C ALA A 268 22.69 8.34 -19.48
N GLU A 269 23.09 9.56 -19.16
CA GLU A 269 23.27 10.17 -17.81
C GLU A 269 21.98 10.30 -16.97
N PRO A 270 22.09 10.34 -15.62
CA PRO A 270 20.98 10.64 -14.73
C PRO A 270 20.87 12.14 -14.43
N GLU A 271 19.66 12.70 -14.55
CA GLU A 271 19.30 13.97 -13.90
C GLU A 271 18.84 13.69 -12.47
N SER A 272 19.53 14.31 -11.51
CA SER A 272 19.26 14.28 -10.08
C SER A 272 18.09 15.19 -9.68
N VAL A 273 17.21 14.74 -8.80
CA VAL A 273 16.29 15.63 -8.05
C VAL A 273 16.67 15.61 -6.58
N ASN A 274 17.03 16.80 -6.09
CA ASN A 274 17.44 17.11 -4.73
C ASN A 274 16.21 17.17 -3.80
N LEU A 275 16.32 16.60 -2.61
CA LEU A 275 15.32 16.62 -1.54
C LEU A 275 15.68 17.71 -0.53
N GLU A 276 14.92 18.80 -0.47
CA GLU A 276 15.04 19.76 0.63
C GLU A 276 13.69 20.42 0.98
N PHE A 277 13.54 20.75 2.27
CA PHE A 277 12.33 21.19 2.97
C PHE A 277 12.14 22.72 2.97
N SER A 278 10.93 23.20 2.60
CA SER A 278 10.14 24.42 2.99
C SER A 278 10.79 25.84 2.90
N PRO A 279 10.10 27.02 3.00
CA PRO A 279 8.66 27.39 3.08
C PRO A 279 8.18 28.62 2.21
N GLU A 280 6.85 28.71 2.04
CA GLU A 280 5.93 29.89 1.92
C GLU A 280 6.15 31.12 0.96
N ASP A 281 5.11 31.30 0.12
CA ASP A 281 4.29 32.49 -0.15
C ASP A 281 4.66 33.65 -1.11
N LEU A 282 3.55 34.13 -1.71
CA LEU A 282 3.19 35.48 -2.18
C LEU A 282 3.25 35.84 -3.69
N ALA A 283 2.03 36.23 -4.13
CA ALA A 283 1.70 37.36 -5.01
C ALA A 283 1.14 37.06 -6.43
N LEU A 284 -0.15 36.69 -6.46
CA LEU A 284 -1.26 37.47 -7.03
C LEU A 284 -0.99 38.50 -8.17
N GLN A 285 -1.79 38.36 -9.26
CA GLN A 285 -2.72 39.36 -9.85
C GLN A 285 -2.73 39.50 -11.39
N THR A 286 -3.95 39.29 -11.93
CA THR A 286 -4.66 40.10 -12.96
C THR A 286 -4.19 39.97 -14.42
N LYS A 287 -5.02 40.02 -15.47
CA LYS A 287 -6.43 40.43 -15.66
C LYS A 287 -6.87 40.01 -17.08
N SER A 288 -8.17 39.66 -17.23
CA SER A 288 -9.11 39.93 -18.36
C SER A 288 -8.65 39.76 -19.82
N VAL A 289 -9.43 39.14 -20.71
CA VAL A 289 -10.57 39.80 -21.39
C VAL A 289 -11.56 38.78 -21.99
N ASN A 290 -12.82 39.21 -21.94
CA ASN A 290 -14.09 38.68 -22.43
C ASN A 290 -14.21 38.65 -23.97
N LEU A 291 -15.01 37.77 -24.56
CA LEU A 291 -15.77 38.04 -25.80
C LEU A 291 -16.94 37.05 -25.96
N GLU A 292 -18.06 37.64 -26.34
CA GLU A 292 -19.44 37.14 -26.23
C GLU A 292 -19.90 36.19 -27.35
N ALA A 293 -20.95 35.45 -26.98
CA ALA A 293 -22.02 34.81 -27.74
C ALA A 293 -22.25 35.18 -29.23
N LYS A 294 -22.61 34.16 -30.03
CA LYS A 294 -23.89 34.15 -30.78
C LYS A 294 -24.31 32.75 -31.25
N ALA A 295 -25.62 32.62 -31.38
CA ALA A 295 -26.42 31.42 -31.56
C ALA A 295 -26.64 30.98 -33.02
N ASP A 296 -27.28 29.81 -33.11
CA ASP A 296 -28.04 29.18 -34.20
C ASP A 296 -27.28 28.58 -35.39
N LEU A 297 -27.40 27.26 -35.56
CA LEU A 297 -28.41 26.62 -36.42
C LEU A 297 -28.24 25.08 -36.41
N GLU A 298 -29.33 24.38 -36.12
CA GLU A 298 -29.57 22.96 -36.45
C GLU A 298 -29.46 22.75 -37.98
N PRO A 299 -29.10 21.54 -38.50
CA PRO A 299 -30.09 20.47 -38.57
C PRO A 299 -29.61 19.00 -38.55
N GLU A 300 -30.57 18.16 -38.16
CA GLU A 300 -30.97 16.84 -38.70
C GLU A 300 -30.13 15.56 -38.51
N LEU A 301 -30.74 14.70 -37.69
CA LEU A 301 -30.54 13.25 -37.54
C LEU A 301 -30.84 12.47 -38.83
N LYS A 302 -29.92 11.56 -39.22
CA LYS A 302 -30.22 10.44 -40.13
C LYS A 302 -30.14 9.11 -39.39
N THR A 303 -31.28 8.47 -39.27
CA THR A 303 -31.47 7.12 -38.72
C THR A 303 -31.13 6.04 -39.75
N LYS A 304 -30.56 4.93 -39.26
CA LYS A 304 -30.18 3.74 -40.05
C LYS A 304 -31.42 2.90 -40.41
N PRO A 305 -31.42 2.21 -41.57
CA PRO A 305 -32.56 1.41 -42.02
C PRO A 305 -32.66 0.08 -41.27
N LYS A 306 -33.90 -0.33 -40.96
CA LYS A 306 -34.25 -1.66 -40.46
C LYS A 306 -34.51 -2.60 -41.65
N PHE A 307 -33.79 -3.72 -41.70
CA PHE A 307 -34.02 -4.80 -42.66
C PHE A 307 -35.11 -5.74 -42.12
N ASN A 308 -36.25 -5.81 -42.80
CA ASN A 308 -37.28 -6.83 -42.58
C ASN A 308 -37.06 -8.00 -43.54
N PHE A 309 -36.90 -9.21 -43.01
CA PHE A 309 -36.90 -10.44 -43.80
C PHE A 309 -38.35 -10.84 -44.14
N ASN A 310 -38.67 -10.89 -45.43
CA ASN A 310 -39.92 -11.44 -45.94
C ASN A 310 -39.64 -12.82 -46.56
N LEU A 311 -40.12 -13.90 -45.93
CA LEU A 311 -40.03 -15.26 -46.45
C LEU A 311 -41.29 -15.56 -47.27
N THR A 312 -41.23 -15.32 -48.57
CA THR A 312 -42.27 -15.76 -49.51
C THR A 312 -42.11 -17.24 -49.82
N LEU A 313 -43.13 -18.01 -49.46
CA LEU A 313 -43.38 -19.39 -49.86
C LEU A 313 -43.16 -19.60 -51.36
N ILE A 314 -42.40 -20.63 -51.71
CA ILE A 314 -42.29 -21.15 -53.07
C ILE A 314 -43.62 -21.84 -53.43
N GLN A 315 -44.44 -21.17 -54.23
CA GLN A 315 -45.40 -21.79 -55.14
C GLN A 315 -44.76 -21.93 -56.53
N LEU A 316 -45.22 -22.94 -57.28
CA LEU A 316 -44.76 -23.46 -58.59
C LEU A 316 -43.66 -24.51 -58.44
N ILE A 317 -43.90 -25.79 -58.81
CA ILE A 317 -44.24 -26.24 -60.16
C ILE A 317 -45.26 -27.40 -60.10
N LYS A 318 -46.47 -27.19 -60.68
CA LYS A 318 -47.30 -28.30 -61.18
C LYS A 318 -46.87 -28.57 -62.62
N SER A 319 -45.93 -29.50 -62.83
CA SER A 319 -45.65 -30.03 -64.17
C SER A 319 -46.47 -31.29 -64.39
N LYS A 320 -47.13 -31.35 -65.55
CA LYS A 320 -47.76 -32.56 -66.08
C LYS A 320 -46.64 -33.59 -66.32
N ILE A 321 -46.51 -34.57 -65.42
CA ILE A 321 -45.70 -35.76 -65.67
C ILE A 321 -46.55 -36.68 -66.54
N SER A 322 -46.18 -36.76 -67.81
CA SER A 322 -46.63 -37.77 -68.75
C SER A 322 -46.31 -39.16 -68.19
N SER A 323 -47.27 -40.09 -68.28
CA SER A 323 -47.15 -41.47 -67.81
C SER A 323 -46.15 -42.25 -68.66
N ILE A 324 -44.88 -42.21 -68.25
CA ILE A 324 -43.83 -43.09 -68.78
C ILE A 324 -44.13 -44.52 -68.30
N LYS A 325 -44.42 -45.43 -69.23
CA LYS A 325 -44.50 -46.88 -68.96
C LYS A 325 -43.09 -47.42 -68.70
N ILE A 326 -42.78 -47.55 -67.41
CA ILE A 326 -41.52 -48.02 -66.84
C ILE A 326 -41.49 -49.55 -66.92
N SER A 327 -40.61 -50.09 -67.76
CA SER A 327 -40.29 -51.53 -67.84
C SER A 327 -39.60 -52.02 -66.57
N SER A 328 -39.85 -53.26 -66.16
CA SER A 328 -39.51 -53.86 -64.85
C SER A 328 -38.06 -53.65 -64.36
N ASN A 329 -37.08 -53.39 -65.24
CA ASN A 329 -35.68 -53.12 -64.88
C ASN A 329 -35.33 -51.64 -64.57
N SER A 330 -36.27 -50.69 -64.70
CA SER A 330 -36.00 -49.25 -64.48
C SER A 330 -36.30 -48.74 -63.05
N LYS A 331 -36.86 -49.59 -62.18
CA LYS A 331 -37.05 -49.27 -60.74
C LYS A 331 -35.72 -49.17 -59.98
N ILE A 332 -34.74 -50.01 -60.33
CA ILE A 332 -33.39 -49.98 -59.74
C ILE A 332 -32.65 -48.71 -60.15
N LEU A 333 -32.78 -48.29 -61.42
CA LEU A 333 -32.14 -47.08 -61.92
C LEU A 333 -32.72 -45.79 -61.27
N MET A 334 -34.03 -45.75 -60.98
CA MET A 334 -34.63 -44.65 -60.22
C MET A 334 -34.23 -44.66 -58.74
N LEU A 335 -34.09 -45.83 -58.11
CA LEU A 335 -33.60 -45.93 -56.73
C LEU A 335 -32.14 -45.48 -56.61
N VAL A 336 -31.28 -45.89 -57.54
CA VAL A 336 -29.88 -45.46 -57.60
C VAL A 336 -29.77 -43.97 -57.91
N GLY A 337 -30.58 -43.45 -58.84
CA GLY A 337 -30.63 -42.02 -59.15
C GLY A 337 -31.12 -41.18 -57.97
N GLY A 338 -32.15 -41.63 -57.25
CA GLY A 338 -32.65 -40.97 -56.04
C GLY A 338 -31.67 -41.00 -54.88
N LEU A 339 -30.94 -42.11 -54.71
CA LEU A 339 -29.89 -42.20 -53.70
C LEU A 339 -28.71 -41.26 -54.03
N ALA A 340 -28.31 -41.19 -55.30
CA ALA A 340 -27.24 -40.29 -55.73
C ALA A 340 -27.59 -38.81 -55.54
N THR A 341 -28.84 -38.40 -55.79
CA THR A 341 -29.28 -37.02 -55.54
C THR A 341 -29.33 -36.68 -54.05
N ILE A 342 -29.75 -37.62 -53.20
CA ILE A 342 -29.73 -37.45 -51.74
C ILE A 342 -28.29 -37.33 -51.23
N ILE A 343 -27.37 -38.18 -51.70
CA ILE A 343 -25.95 -38.10 -51.34
C ILE A 343 -25.36 -36.76 -51.79
N PHE A 344 -25.64 -36.32 -53.02
CA PHE A 344 -25.18 -35.03 -53.53
C PHE A 344 -25.74 -33.86 -52.72
N LEU A 345 -27.02 -33.90 -52.34
CA LEU A 345 -27.63 -32.89 -51.50
C LEU A 345 -26.98 -32.87 -50.11
N PHE A 346 -26.72 -34.03 -49.51
CA PHE A 346 -26.05 -34.13 -48.21
C PHE A 346 -24.60 -33.63 -48.27
N LEU A 347 -23.87 -33.95 -49.34
CA LEU A 347 -22.51 -33.50 -49.56
C LEU A 347 -22.43 -31.97 -49.81
N SER A 348 -23.40 -31.43 -50.54
CA SER A 348 -23.57 -29.98 -50.74
C SER A 348 -23.92 -29.30 -49.41
N LEU A 349 -24.87 -29.84 -48.65
CA LEU A 349 -25.27 -29.34 -47.33
C LEU A 349 -24.08 -29.34 -46.36
N TYR A 350 -23.30 -30.43 -46.34
CA TYR A 350 -22.05 -30.54 -45.60
C TYR A 350 -21.04 -29.44 -46.00
N TRP A 351 -20.87 -29.21 -47.30
CA TRP A 351 -19.93 -28.20 -47.83
C TRP A 351 -20.27 -26.77 -47.39
N TYR A 352 -21.56 -26.42 -47.32
CA TYR A 352 -22.01 -25.05 -47.06
C TYR A 352 -22.36 -24.75 -45.59
N LEU A 353 -22.74 -25.74 -44.77
CA LEU A 353 -23.16 -25.50 -43.37
C LEU A 353 -22.02 -25.50 -42.35
N LEU A 354 -20.89 -26.14 -42.64
CA LEU A 354 -19.75 -26.16 -41.73
C LEU A 354 -19.27 -24.73 -41.45
N LYS A 355 -19.16 -24.38 -40.17
CA LYS A 355 -18.53 -23.14 -39.69
C LYS A 355 -17.47 -23.48 -38.65
N ALA A 356 -16.42 -22.69 -38.58
CA ALA A 356 -15.37 -22.83 -37.58
C ALA A 356 -15.02 -21.48 -36.97
N ASP A 357 -14.93 -21.45 -35.65
CA ASP A 357 -14.37 -20.36 -34.88
C ASP A 357 -13.00 -20.82 -34.36
N ILE A 358 -11.95 -20.10 -34.72
CA ILE A 358 -10.56 -20.41 -34.36
C ILE A 358 -9.98 -19.22 -33.62
N THR A 359 -9.56 -19.43 -32.38
CA THR A 359 -8.87 -18.43 -31.56
C THR A 359 -7.42 -18.84 -31.43
N ILE A 360 -6.50 -18.07 -32.00
CA ILE A 360 -5.06 -18.28 -31.84
C ILE A 360 -4.57 -17.45 -30.67
N ILE A 361 -3.88 -18.08 -29.72
CA ILE A 361 -3.25 -17.44 -28.57
C ILE A 361 -1.74 -17.39 -28.84
N LEU A 362 -1.20 -16.17 -28.84
CA LEU A 362 0.21 -15.90 -29.07
C LEU A 362 0.89 -15.37 -27.81
N GLU A 363 2.16 -15.75 -27.62
CA GLU A 363 3.02 -15.17 -26.59
C GLU A 363 3.49 -13.77 -27.04
N PRO A 364 3.07 -12.68 -26.36
CA PRO A 364 3.41 -11.33 -26.78
C PRO A 364 4.83 -10.94 -26.37
N GLN A 365 5.47 -10.09 -27.19
CA GLN A 365 6.62 -9.32 -26.72
C GLN A 365 6.13 -8.10 -25.96
N ILE A 366 6.58 -7.94 -24.71
CA ILE A 366 6.13 -6.87 -23.84
C ILE A 366 7.06 -5.67 -23.97
N LEU A 367 6.49 -4.51 -24.29
CA LEU A 367 7.15 -3.21 -24.25
C LEU A 367 6.52 -2.36 -23.14
N GLU A 368 7.26 -2.15 -22.06
CA GLU A 368 6.85 -1.32 -20.94
C GLU A 368 7.53 0.05 -21.02
N LYS A 369 6.71 1.12 -20.99
CA LYS A 369 7.20 2.49 -21.06
C LYS A 369 6.33 3.42 -20.22
N GLN A 370 6.99 4.28 -19.44
CA GLN A 370 6.33 5.39 -18.79
C GLN A 370 6.16 6.54 -19.79
N LEU A 371 4.93 7.00 -19.97
CA LEU A 371 4.58 8.08 -20.88
C LEU A 371 4.04 9.26 -20.09
N SER A 372 4.40 10.46 -20.52
CA SER A 372 3.76 11.71 -20.08
C SER A 372 3.00 12.25 -21.28
N LEU A 373 1.66 12.18 -21.23
CA LEU A 373 0.78 12.61 -22.31
C LEU A 373 -0.03 13.82 -21.87
N ASN A 374 -0.11 14.83 -22.74
CA ASN A 374 -1.03 15.95 -22.56
C ASN A 374 -2.34 15.64 -23.30
N LEU A 375 -3.44 15.57 -22.54
CA LEU A 375 -4.79 15.38 -23.06
C LEU A 375 -5.63 16.63 -22.86
N ILE A 376 -6.58 16.85 -23.76
CA ILE A 376 -7.67 17.79 -23.52
C ILE A 376 -8.64 17.11 -22.56
N GLY A 377 -8.85 17.70 -21.40
CA GLY A 377 -9.67 17.12 -20.33
C GLY A 377 -10.59 18.16 -19.72
N GLN A 378 -11.86 17.82 -19.54
CA GLN A 378 -12.82 18.72 -18.89
C GLN A 378 -12.82 18.44 -17.38
N PRO A 379 -12.54 19.43 -16.52
CA PRO A 379 -12.68 19.26 -15.09
C PRO A 379 -14.16 19.09 -14.75
N GLU A 380 -14.47 18.07 -13.97
CA GLU A 380 -15.80 17.82 -13.43
C GLU A 380 -15.70 17.73 -11.91
N GLU A 381 -16.59 18.42 -11.21
CA GLU A 381 -16.63 18.47 -9.76
C GLU A 381 -17.92 17.85 -9.23
N ILE A 382 -17.80 17.08 -8.16
CA ILE A 382 -18.94 16.65 -7.34
C ILE A 382 -18.70 17.06 -5.91
N SER A 383 -19.78 17.37 -5.20
CA SER A 383 -19.70 17.63 -3.78
C SER A 383 -20.53 16.63 -2.99
N VAL A 384 -19.87 15.99 -2.04
CA VAL A 384 -20.47 15.00 -1.14
C VAL A 384 -20.28 15.47 0.30
N SER A 385 -21.30 15.24 1.13
CA SER A 385 -21.28 15.56 2.55
C SER A 385 -21.48 14.31 3.39
N GLY A 386 -20.94 14.31 4.60
CA GLY A 386 -21.11 13.23 5.55
C GLY A 386 -20.69 13.62 6.96
N SER A 387 -20.94 12.71 7.88
CA SER A 387 -20.53 12.84 9.26
C SER A 387 -19.98 11.53 9.79
N LYS A 388 -19.05 11.61 10.72
CA LYS A 388 -18.48 10.45 11.41
C LYS A 388 -18.27 10.76 12.87
N THR A 389 -18.38 9.74 13.72
CA THR A 389 -18.18 9.82 15.17
C THR A 389 -17.21 8.75 15.61
N ILE A 390 -16.29 9.11 16.50
CA ILE A 390 -15.34 8.19 17.16
C ILE A 390 -15.34 8.44 18.68
N PRO A 391 -14.97 7.43 19.50
CA PRO A 391 -14.73 7.66 20.92
C PRO A 391 -13.48 8.53 21.12
N THR A 392 -13.45 9.31 22.20
CA THR A 392 -12.26 10.09 22.58
C THR A 392 -11.24 9.25 23.32
N THR A 393 -9.95 9.49 23.06
CA THR A 393 -8.84 8.73 23.65
C THR A 393 -8.04 9.55 24.67
N GLY A 394 -8.10 10.87 24.58
CA GLY A 394 -7.41 11.77 25.49
C GLY A 394 -7.88 11.57 26.94
N LYS A 395 -6.93 11.66 27.88
CA LYS A 395 -7.20 11.57 29.32
C LYS A 395 -6.74 12.85 30.00
N LYS A 396 -7.55 13.33 30.95
CA LYS A 396 -7.21 14.49 31.77
C LYS A 396 -7.66 14.25 33.20
N ILE A 397 -6.78 14.53 34.15
CA ILE A 397 -7.15 14.52 35.57
C ILE A 397 -7.75 15.89 35.90
N VAL A 398 -8.99 15.89 36.36
CA VAL A 398 -9.72 17.07 36.81
C VAL A 398 -10.07 16.92 38.30
N GLY A 399 -10.18 18.03 39.01
CA GLY A 399 -10.44 18.00 40.44
C GLY A 399 -10.13 19.33 41.10
N SER A 400 -10.17 19.36 42.43
CA SER A 400 -9.91 20.55 43.24
C SER A 400 -8.71 20.36 44.16
N PRO A 401 -7.90 21.41 44.41
CA PRO A 401 -6.82 21.35 45.39
C PRO A 401 -7.39 21.41 46.81
N ALA A 402 -6.72 20.74 47.75
CA ALA A 402 -7.07 20.83 49.17
C ALA A 402 -6.75 22.22 49.72
N LYS A 403 -7.64 22.75 50.57
CA LYS A 403 -7.50 24.05 51.23
C LYS A 403 -7.74 23.92 52.72
N GLY A 404 -7.10 24.79 53.49
CA GLY A 404 -7.38 24.90 54.92
C GLY A 404 -6.44 25.86 55.63
N GLU A 405 -6.53 25.86 56.95
CA GLU A 405 -5.84 26.81 57.82
C GLU A 405 -4.70 26.12 58.57
N VAL A 406 -3.60 26.86 58.72
CA VAL A 406 -2.39 26.46 59.44
C VAL A 406 -2.00 27.54 60.42
N VAL A 407 -1.39 27.13 61.52
CA VAL A 407 -0.72 28.04 62.46
C VAL A 407 0.77 27.99 62.17
N ILE A 408 1.35 29.13 61.80
CA ILE A 408 2.79 29.30 61.63
C ILE A 408 3.41 29.62 62.99
N TYR A 409 4.50 28.92 63.32
CA TYR A 409 5.27 29.13 64.54
C TYR A 409 6.64 29.71 64.20
N ASN A 410 7.03 30.75 64.93
CA ASN A 410 8.34 31.39 64.83
C ASN A 410 9.13 31.16 66.12
N LYS A 411 10.21 30.37 66.02
CA LYS A 411 11.13 30.06 67.13
C LYS A 411 12.29 31.06 67.22
N THR A 412 12.39 32.01 66.30
CA THR A 412 13.47 33.01 66.23
C THR A 412 13.17 34.26 67.08
N SER A 413 14.20 35.05 67.38
CA SER A 413 14.09 36.31 68.12
C SER A 413 13.66 37.52 67.25
N GLN A 414 13.34 37.32 65.97
CA GLN A 414 12.94 38.38 65.05
C GLN A 414 11.56 38.11 64.44
N THR A 415 10.79 39.17 64.24
CA THR A 415 9.53 39.11 63.47
C THR A 415 9.83 38.73 62.02
N LYS A 416 9.01 37.85 61.44
CA LYS A 416 9.17 37.38 60.06
C LYS A 416 7.86 37.52 59.28
N THR A 417 7.95 38.08 58.08
CA THR A 417 6.85 38.07 57.11
C THR A 417 7.13 37.00 56.06
N PHE A 418 6.15 36.14 55.83
CA PHE A 418 6.12 35.16 54.75
C PHE A 418 5.18 35.67 53.67
N ASN A 419 5.66 35.81 52.45
CA ASN A 419 4.85 36.34 51.36
C ASN A 419 3.87 35.28 50.84
N GLN A 420 2.81 35.72 50.16
CA GLN A 420 1.93 34.88 49.36
C GLN A 420 2.77 34.01 48.40
N ASN A 421 2.30 32.79 48.14
CA ASN A 421 2.98 31.77 47.34
C ASN A 421 4.28 31.21 47.94
N THR A 422 4.62 31.53 49.19
CA THR A 422 5.71 30.85 49.89
C THR A 422 5.40 29.35 49.98
N ILE A 423 6.37 28.53 49.60
CA ILE A 423 6.21 27.08 49.47
C ILE A 423 6.34 26.40 50.83
N VAL A 424 5.32 25.62 51.16
CA VAL A 424 5.21 24.77 52.35
C VAL A 424 5.24 23.31 51.90
N VAL A 425 5.97 22.48 52.63
CA VAL A 425 6.13 21.04 52.37
C VAL A 425 5.48 20.28 53.50
N GLY A 426 4.57 19.38 53.16
CA GLY A 426 3.94 18.45 54.09
C GLY A 426 4.51 17.03 53.99
N PRO A 427 3.86 16.07 54.66
CA PRO A 427 4.19 14.66 54.55
C PRO A 427 4.26 14.19 53.08
N ASN A 428 5.08 13.19 52.80
CA ASN A 428 5.25 12.62 51.44
C ASN A 428 5.64 13.65 50.36
N ASN A 429 6.33 14.73 50.74
CA ASN A 429 6.72 15.84 49.86
C ASN A 429 5.55 16.57 49.18
N LEU A 430 4.35 16.49 49.76
CA LEU A 430 3.20 17.24 49.27
C LEU A 430 3.44 18.74 49.40
N THR A 431 3.16 19.48 48.32
CA THR A 431 3.51 20.90 48.22
C THR A 431 2.27 21.77 48.36
N PHE A 432 2.35 22.75 49.24
CA PHE A 432 1.31 23.75 49.51
C PHE A 432 1.90 25.16 49.33
N VAL A 433 1.01 26.13 49.14
CA VAL A 433 1.38 27.54 49.02
C VAL A 433 0.55 28.39 49.97
N LEU A 434 1.16 29.45 50.51
CA LEU A 434 0.45 30.45 51.29
C LEU A 434 -0.47 31.29 50.40
N ASP A 435 -1.73 31.43 50.82
CA ASP A 435 -2.73 32.18 50.05
C ASP A 435 -2.57 33.71 50.20
N GLN A 436 -1.85 34.18 51.23
CA GLN A 436 -1.63 35.60 51.50
C GLN A 436 -0.36 35.83 52.32
N ASP A 437 0.12 37.08 52.34
CA ASP A 437 1.22 37.51 53.20
C ASP A 437 0.84 37.33 54.68
N THR A 438 1.70 36.65 55.44
CA THR A 438 1.48 36.39 56.87
C THR A 438 2.70 36.82 57.68
N THR A 439 2.49 37.70 58.65
CA THR A 439 3.55 38.16 59.56
C THR A 439 3.43 37.49 60.92
N VAL A 440 4.53 36.88 61.37
CA VAL A 440 4.62 36.15 62.64
C VAL A 440 5.61 36.87 63.54
N ALA A 441 5.14 37.27 64.72
CA ALA A 441 5.98 37.89 65.75
C ALA A 441 7.15 36.98 66.18
N SER A 442 8.18 37.56 66.80
CA SER A 442 9.29 36.81 67.41
C SER A 442 8.84 35.99 68.63
N ARG A 443 9.66 35.02 69.07
CA ARG A 443 9.47 34.37 70.37
C ARG A 443 9.64 35.35 71.54
N SER A 444 8.92 35.15 72.63
CA SER A 444 9.05 35.90 73.89
C SER A 444 9.52 35.01 75.04
N ALA A 445 10.13 35.62 76.07
CA ALA A 445 10.51 34.92 77.30
C ALA A 445 9.31 34.87 78.27
N SER A 446 9.17 33.76 78.99
CA SER A 446 8.16 33.49 80.02
C SER A 446 8.82 32.76 81.19
N ASP A 447 8.18 32.76 82.36
CA ASP A 447 8.72 32.14 83.59
C ASP A 447 9.03 30.62 83.42
N ASP A 448 8.34 29.95 82.50
CA ASP A 448 8.52 28.53 82.15
C ASP A 448 9.30 28.29 80.82
N GLY A 449 10.00 29.30 80.27
CA GLY A 449 10.84 29.17 79.07
C GLY A 449 10.53 30.15 77.95
N TYR A 450 10.47 29.68 76.69
CA TYR A 450 10.16 30.52 75.52
C TYR A 450 8.77 30.22 74.97
N VAL A 451 7.99 31.27 74.70
CA VAL A 451 6.72 31.18 73.96
C VAL A 451 6.98 31.56 72.50
N PHE A 452 6.72 30.64 71.58
CA PHE A 452 6.90 30.90 70.15
C PHE A 452 5.85 31.88 69.62
N GLY A 453 6.27 32.75 68.70
CA GLY A 453 5.33 33.61 67.99
C GLY A 453 4.41 32.75 67.12
N LYS A 454 3.12 33.11 67.04
CA LYS A 454 2.10 32.38 66.27
C LYS A 454 1.32 33.33 65.37
N ALA A 455 1.00 32.88 64.16
CA ALA A 455 -0.02 33.51 63.32
C ALA A 455 -0.76 32.46 62.52
N GLU A 456 -2.05 32.68 62.28
CA GLU A 456 -2.86 31.83 61.42
C GLU A 456 -2.70 32.27 59.96
N ALA A 457 -2.65 31.28 59.06
CA ALA A 457 -2.55 31.49 57.63
C ALA A 457 -3.38 30.45 56.87
N LYS A 458 -3.79 30.80 55.66
CA LYS A 458 -4.48 29.89 54.74
C LYS A 458 -3.49 29.34 53.72
N ILE A 459 -3.60 28.05 53.46
CA ILE A 459 -2.78 27.37 52.45
C ILE A 459 -3.65 26.59 51.47
N THR A 460 -3.19 26.55 50.22
CA THR A 460 -3.77 25.76 49.14
C THR A 460 -2.74 24.74 48.64
N ALA A 461 -3.16 23.51 48.42
CA ALA A 461 -2.34 22.48 47.78
C ALA A 461 -2.00 22.87 46.35
N ARG A 462 -0.75 22.63 45.93
CA ARG A 462 -0.32 22.95 44.57
C ARG A 462 -0.87 21.97 43.54
N ASN A 463 -1.03 20.71 43.94
CA ASN A 463 -1.59 19.65 43.12
C ASN A 463 -3.04 19.37 43.56
N ILE A 464 -3.88 18.95 42.61
CA ILE A 464 -5.22 18.40 42.89
C ILE A 464 -5.08 16.95 43.35
N GLY A 465 -6.02 16.50 44.20
CA GLY A 465 -6.07 15.12 44.66
C GLY A 465 -6.36 14.97 46.15
N THR A 466 -6.79 13.77 46.53
CA THR A 466 -7.22 13.45 47.90
C THR A 466 -6.04 13.28 48.85
N GLU A 467 -4.86 12.98 48.32
CA GLU A 467 -3.60 12.87 49.06
C GLU A 467 -3.20 14.18 49.75
N SER A 468 -3.64 15.32 49.21
CA SER A 468 -3.40 16.64 49.81
C SER A 468 -4.35 16.97 50.97
N ASN A 469 -5.33 16.11 51.27
CA ASN A 469 -6.21 16.27 52.43
C ASN A 469 -5.49 15.79 53.70
N LEU A 470 -5.06 16.72 54.54
CA LEU A 470 -4.27 16.45 55.74
C LEU A 470 -5.12 16.62 57.02
N PRO A 471 -5.00 15.73 58.02
CA PRO A 471 -5.74 15.86 59.27
C PRO A 471 -5.25 17.05 60.11
N ALA A 472 -6.11 17.52 61.00
CA ALA A 472 -5.75 18.52 62.00
C ALA A 472 -4.53 18.07 62.82
N GLY A 473 -3.64 19.01 63.11
CA GLY A 473 -2.43 18.77 63.87
C GLY A 473 -1.23 18.25 63.08
N THR A 474 -1.35 18.05 61.76
CA THR A 474 -0.22 17.67 60.89
C THR A 474 0.83 18.78 60.88
N ASN A 475 2.10 18.43 61.09
CA ASN A 475 3.22 19.37 60.99
C ASN A 475 3.66 19.53 59.53
N LEU A 476 3.97 20.76 59.14
CA LEU A 476 4.50 21.14 57.83
C LEU A 476 5.74 22.01 58.02
N SER A 477 6.57 22.08 56.99
CA SER A 477 7.79 22.89 56.99
C SER A 477 7.85 23.83 55.81
N PHE A 478 8.61 24.92 55.93
CA PHE A 478 8.86 25.78 54.79
C PHE A 478 10.00 25.21 53.96
N LYS A 479 9.86 25.17 52.63
CA LYS A 479 10.93 24.64 51.75
C LYS A 479 12.27 25.38 51.90
N GLN A 480 12.20 26.68 52.24
CA GLN A 480 13.35 27.58 52.26
C GLN A 480 13.93 27.82 53.67
N PHE A 481 13.30 27.29 54.73
CA PHE A 481 13.69 27.57 56.10
C PHE A 481 13.76 26.29 56.94
N SER A 482 14.65 26.27 57.94
CA SER A 482 14.77 25.13 58.85
C SER A 482 13.53 25.00 59.75
N GLU A 483 13.12 23.77 60.03
CA GLU A 483 12.07 23.46 61.02
C GLU A 483 12.45 23.91 62.45
N ASP A 484 13.74 24.09 62.71
CA ASP A 484 14.26 24.63 63.96
C ASP A 484 14.01 26.14 64.10
N ASP A 485 13.80 26.84 63.00
CA ASP A 485 13.48 28.27 62.97
C ASP A 485 11.97 28.51 62.85
N TYR A 486 11.33 27.81 61.89
CA TYR A 486 9.93 28.00 61.56
C TYR A 486 9.27 26.67 61.17
N TYR A 487 8.07 26.44 61.67
CA TYR A 487 7.25 25.30 61.26
C TYR A 487 5.78 25.71 61.24
N LEU A 488 4.95 24.93 60.56
CA LEU A 488 3.51 25.15 60.53
C LEU A 488 2.79 23.92 61.06
N LYS A 489 1.60 24.12 61.61
CA LYS A 489 0.73 23.03 62.04
C LYS A 489 -0.67 23.25 61.51
N VAL A 490 -1.24 22.23 60.88
CA VAL A 490 -2.62 22.26 60.37
C VAL A 490 -3.59 22.44 61.54
N LEU A 491 -4.51 23.40 61.43
CA LEU A 491 -5.44 23.78 62.51
C LEU A 491 -6.63 22.82 62.57
N SER A 492 -7.48 22.85 61.54
CA SER A 492 -8.76 22.15 61.47
C SER A 492 -8.81 21.05 60.39
N GLY A 493 -7.71 20.87 59.65
CA GLY A 493 -7.58 19.93 58.53
C GLY A 493 -7.52 20.65 57.18
N LEU A 494 -6.83 20.07 56.20
CA LEU A 494 -6.91 20.48 54.80
C LEU A 494 -7.90 19.57 54.09
N THR A 495 -8.91 20.15 53.44
CA THR A 495 -10.02 19.42 52.83
C THR A 495 -10.38 19.97 51.46
N GLY A 496 -11.20 19.26 50.70
CA GLY A 496 -11.61 19.66 49.35
C GLY A 496 -10.66 19.23 48.23
N GLY A 497 -9.58 18.50 48.55
CA GLY A 497 -8.73 17.82 47.58
C GLY A 497 -9.48 16.68 46.89
N SER A 498 -9.59 16.72 45.57
CA SER A 498 -10.20 15.68 44.73
C SER A 498 -9.43 15.52 43.42
N ALA A 499 -9.46 14.32 42.84
CA ALA A 499 -8.91 14.03 41.52
C ALA A 499 -9.74 12.91 40.87
N GLU A 500 -10.16 13.14 39.63
CA GLU A 500 -10.91 12.21 38.79
C GLU A 500 -10.31 12.22 37.39
N GLU A 501 -10.09 11.03 36.82
CA GLU A 501 -9.66 10.88 35.43
C GLU A 501 -10.88 10.94 34.52
N VAL A 502 -10.93 11.96 33.64
CA VAL A 502 -12.00 12.10 32.63
C VAL A 502 -11.42 11.97 31.22
N ARG A 503 -12.26 11.52 30.29
CA ARG A 503 -11.93 11.50 28.86
C ARG A 503 -12.07 12.89 28.26
N VAL A 504 -11.12 13.26 27.41
CA VAL A 504 -11.09 14.52 26.69
C VAL A 504 -10.71 14.30 25.23
N VAL A 505 -11.09 15.23 24.38
CA VAL A 505 -10.70 15.21 22.95
C VAL A 505 -9.20 15.47 22.82
N SER A 506 -8.47 14.54 22.20
CA SER A 506 -7.07 14.75 21.83
C SER A 506 -6.93 15.35 20.42
N GLN A 507 -5.74 15.83 20.08
CA GLN A 507 -5.43 16.25 18.70
C GLN A 507 -5.49 15.05 17.73
N GLU A 508 -4.96 13.91 18.17
CA GLU A 508 -5.00 12.64 17.43
C GLU A 508 -6.43 12.21 17.11
N ASP A 509 -7.38 12.39 18.04
CA ASP A 509 -8.80 12.11 17.78
C ASP A 509 -9.34 12.94 16.61
N GLN A 510 -9.02 14.24 16.55
CA GLN A 510 -9.46 15.10 15.44
C GLN A 510 -8.82 14.72 14.11
N ASP A 511 -7.52 14.43 14.11
CA ASP A 511 -6.75 14.10 12.91
C ASP A 511 -7.21 12.76 12.31
N ASN A 512 -7.36 11.75 13.17
CA ASN A 512 -7.91 10.44 12.79
C ASN A 512 -9.33 10.56 12.22
N LEU A 513 -10.17 11.39 12.84
CA LEU A 513 -11.54 11.58 12.39
C LEU A 513 -11.61 12.29 11.03
N ILE A 514 -10.74 13.27 10.78
CA ILE A 514 -10.60 13.92 9.47
C ILE A 514 -10.18 12.92 8.42
N LEU A 515 -9.13 12.13 8.69
CA LEU A 515 -8.58 11.16 7.73
C LEU A 515 -9.63 10.12 7.34
N GLN A 516 -10.28 9.52 8.34
CA GLN A 516 -11.31 8.50 8.11
C GLN A 516 -12.53 9.03 7.35
N LEU A 517 -13.03 10.23 7.70
CA LEU A 517 -14.18 10.82 6.99
C LEU A 517 -13.80 11.24 5.57
N THR A 518 -12.58 11.73 5.36
CA THR A 518 -12.10 12.10 4.02
C THR A 518 -12.05 10.88 3.10
N GLN A 519 -11.47 9.76 3.55
CA GLN A 519 -11.43 8.51 2.79
C GLN A 519 -12.82 7.99 2.42
N GLU A 520 -13.78 8.06 3.36
CA GLU A 520 -15.17 7.65 3.12
C GLU A 520 -15.85 8.55 2.09
N LEU A 521 -15.68 9.88 2.20
CA LEU A 521 -16.24 10.83 1.27
C LEU A 521 -15.60 10.72 -0.12
N THR A 522 -14.29 10.51 -0.23
CA THR A 522 -13.60 10.28 -1.51
C THR A 522 -14.12 9.02 -2.20
N SER A 523 -14.27 7.92 -1.45
CA SER A 523 -14.83 6.67 -1.99
C SER A 523 -16.27 6.85 -2.50
N ARG A 524 -17.10 7.59 -1.74
CA ARG A 524 -18.47 7.92 -2.17
C ARG A 524 -18.48 8.78 -3.43
N ALA A 525 -17.62 9.80 -3.49
CA ALA A 525 -17.51 10.69 -4.65
C ALA A 525 -17.08 9.92 -5.91
N GLN A 526 -16.15 8.97 -5.80
CA GLN A 526 -15.74 8.09 -6.90
C GLN A 526 -16.91 7.25 -7.43
N VAL A 527 -17.67 6.61 -6.54
CA VAL A 527 -18.84 5.79 -6.93
C VAL A 527 -19.90 6.65 -7.62
N GLU A 528 -20.20 7.85 -7.08
CA GLU A 528 -21.16 8.76 -7.70
C GLU A 528 -20.68 9.30 -9.06
N PHE A 529 -19.37 9.48 -9.25
CA PHE A 529 -18.81 9.89 -10.54
C PHE A 529 -18.84 8.77 -11.58
N GLU A 530 -18.48 7.55 -11.21
CA GLU A 530 -18.59 6.39 -12.12
C GLU A 530 -20.05 6.17 -12.57
N ALA A 531 -21.02 6.42 -11.69
CA ALA A 531 -22.44 6.37 -12.05
C ALA A 531 -22.86 7.46 -13.07
N ARG A 532 -22.13 8.57 -13.16
CA ARG A 532 -22.37 9.66 -14.13
C ARG A 532 -21.65 9.48 -15.46
N LYS A 533 -20.81 8.45 -15.60
CA LYS A 533 -20.05 8.16 -16.82
C LYS A 533 -20.97 7.93 -18.02
N GLN A 534 -20.75 8.68 -19.11
CA GLN A 534 -21.48 8.53 -20.37
C GLN A 534 -20.52 8.29 -21.54
N GLY A 535 -20.75 7.23 -22.32
CA GLY A 535 -20.02 6.95 -23.56
C GLY A 535 -18.55 6.55 -23.35
N ASP A 536 -17.67 7.09 -24.21
CA ASP A 536 -16.21 6.82 -24.25
C ASP A 536 -15.40 7.68 -23.26
N ARG A 537 -16.08 8.36 -22.32
CA ARG A 537 -15.44 9.26 -21.35
C ARG A 537 -14.94 8.45 -20.17
N SER A 538 -13.66 8.54 -19.85
CA SER A 538 -13.07 8.00 -18.64
C SER A 538 -12.68 9.14 -17.70
N LEU A 539 -12.59 8.85 -16.41
CA LEU A 539 -12.34 9.83 -15.36
C LEU A 539 -11.01 9.49 -14.69
N VAL A 540 -10.17 10.50 -14.45
CA VAL A 540 -8.98 10.35 -13.59
C VAL A 540 -9.06 11.36 -12.46
N PRO A 541 -8.86 10.92 -11.19
CA PRO A 541 -8.73 11.81 -10.06
C PRO A 541 -7.57 12.78 -10.25
N VAL A 542 -7.77 14.06 -9.94
CA VAL A 542 -6.65 15.01 -9.95
C VAL A 542 -5.92 14.93 -8.62
N ALA A 543 -4.60 14.76 -8.66
CA ALA A 543 -3.80 14.81 -7.45
C ALA A 543 -3.94 16.19 -6.76
N ASP A 544 -3.91 16.19 -5.43
CA ASP A 544 -3.76 17.38 -4.57
C ASP A 544 -4.93 18.38 -4.50
N ILE A 545 -6.13 18.03 -4.95
CA ILE A 545 -7.30 18.94 -4.96
C ILE A 545 -8.38 18.57 -3.93
N ASP A 546 -8.32 17.38 -3.33
CA ASP A 546 -9.32 16.93 -2.34
C ASP A 546 -9.23 17.76 -1.06
N LYS A 547 -10.06 18.81 -1.00
CA LYS A 547 -10.17 19.68 0.15
C LYS A 547 -11.55 19.53 0.76
N LEU A 548 -11.57 19.18 2.04
CA LEU A 548 -12.76 19.38 2.85
C LEU A 548 -13.04 20.89 2.89
N THR A 549 -14.11 21.30 2.21
CA THR A 549 -14.53 22.70 2.08
C THR A 549 -15.25 23.21 3.33
N SER A 550 -15.77 22.30 4.16
CA SER A 550 -16.29 22.61 5.49
C SER A 550 -15.88 21.51 6.48
N LYS A 551 -15.50 21.90 7.70
CA LYS A 551 -15.23 21.02 8.84
C LYS A 551 -15.92 21.58 10.07
N ARG A 552 -16.76 20.78 10.73
CA ARG A 552 -17.43 21.15 11.99
C ARG A 552 -17.30 20.01 12.99
N PHE A 553 -16.51 20.23 14.03
CA PHE A 553 -16.39 19.31 15.15
C PHE A 553 -17.47 19.55 16.20
N SER A 554 -17.87 18.50 16.93
CA SER A 554 -18.81 18.61 18.04
C SER A 554 -18.18 19.19 19.32
N HIS A 555 -16.86 19.01 19.51
CA HIS A 555 -16.12 19.46 20.69
C HIS A 555 -14.70 19.91 20.31
N ASN A 556 -14.11 20.77 21.15
CA ASN A 556 -12.74 21.28 20.98
C ASN A 556 -11.69 20.38 21.65
N ILE A 557 -10.43 20.57 21.30
CA ILE A 557 -9.30 19.87 21.93
C ILE A 557 -9.27 20.20 23.43
N ASN A 558 -9.00 19.19 24.26
CA ASN A 558 -9.02 19.23 25.73
C ASN A 558 -10.41 19.42 26.37
N GLU A 559 -11.48 19.45 25.57
CA GLU A 559 -12.85 19.46 26.08
C GLU A 559 -13.26 18.06 26.52
N GLN A 560 -13.99 17.97 27.63
CA GLN A 560 -14.49 16.71 28.17
C GLN A 560 -15.65 16.19 27.32
N ALA A 561 -15.45 15.06 26.65
CA ALA A 561 -16.46 14.39 25.86
C ALA A 561 -16.08 12.91 25.74
N ASP A 562 -17.05 12.00 25.73
CA ASP A 562 -16.80 10.56 25.47
C ASP A 562 -16.67 10.25 23.97
N ASN A 563 -17.25 11.10 23.13
CA ASN A 563 -17.27 10.92 21.68
C ASN A 563 -17.02 12.26 20.97
N LEU A 564 -16.28 12.20 19.88
CA LEU A 564 -16.03 13.29 18.96
C LEU A 564 -16.72 13.01 17.63
N SER A 565 -17.46 13.99 17.13
CA SER A 565 -18.11 13.93 15.82
C SER A 565 -17.58 15.02 14.90
N LEU A 566 -17.46 14.70 13.62
CA LEU A 566 -17.08 15.63 12.56
C LEU A 566 -18.14 15.58 11.47
N GLU A 567 -18.66 16.73 11.12
CA GLU A 567 -19.41 16.94 9.89
C GLU A 567 -18.52 17.64 8.86
N ALA A 568 -18.45 17.09 7.65
CA ALA A 568 -17.62 17.67 6.61
C ALA A 568 -18.25 17.55 5.21
N LYS A 569 -17.80 18.43 4.33
CA LYS A 569 -18.17 18.46 2.91
C LYS A 569 -16.92 18.39 2.07
N LEU A 570 -16.83 17.37 1.22
CA LEU A 570 -15.75 17.19 0.26
C LEU A 570 -16.20 17.73 -1.11
N VAL A 571 -15.32 18.47 -1.77
CA VAL A 571 -15.43 18.74 -3.21
C VAL A 571 -14.36 17.89 -3.89
N TYR A 572 -14.81 16.95 -4.70
CA TYR A 572 -13.96 15.98 -5.39
C TYR A 572 -13.92 16.34 -6.87
N THR A 573 -12.70 16.49 -7.40
CA THR A 573 -12.45 16.97 -8.76
C THR A 573 -11.83 15.86 -9.59
N THR A 574 -12.42 15.58 -10.75
CA THR A 574 -11.90 14.62 -11.73
C THR A 574 -11.69 15.29 -13.07
N ILE A 575 -10.84 14.69 -13.90
CA ILE A 575 -10.70 15.07 -15.30
C ILE A 575 -11.36 14.01 -16.16
N SER A 576 -12.31 14.45 -16.97
CA SER A 576 -12.90 13.61 -18.01
C SER A 576 -12.12 13.69 -19.31
N TYR A 577 -11.73 12.53 -19.86
CA TYR A 577 -11.00 12.39 -21.12
C TYR A 577 -11.57 11.26 -21.98
N SER A 578 -11.28 11.26 -23.28
CA SER A 578 -11.69 10.19 -24.20
C SER A 578 -10.69 9.03 -24.15
N GLN A 579 -11.18 7.81 -23.95
CA GLN A 579 -10.34 6.62 -23.93
C GLN A 579 -9.70 6.35 -25.30
N SER A 580 -10.43 6.63 -26.39
CA SER A 580 -9.88 6.50 -27.74
C SER A 580 -8.76 7.50 -28.06
N ASP A 581 -8.86 8.76 -27.62
CA ASP A 581 -7.76 9.75 -27.78
C ASP A 581 -6.51 9.35 -26.98
N LEU A 582 -6.70 8.84 -25.75
CA LEU A 582 -5.60 8.34 -24.94
C LEU A 582 -4.87 7.19 -25.64
N GLN A 583 -5.60 6.20 -26.16
CA GLN A 583 -5.02 5.05 -26.87
C GLN A 583 -4.27 5.48 -28.12
N GLN A 584 -4.80 6.43 -28.91
CA GLN A 584 -4.14 6.93 -30.11
C GLN A 584 -2.82 7.64 -29.79
N LYS A 585 -2.79 8.49 -28.76
CA LYS A 585 -1.57 9.19 -28.35
C LYS A 585 -0.56 8.25 -27.70
N ALA A 586 -1.00 7.27 -26.93
CA ALA A 586 -0.12 6.26 -26.36
C ALA A 586 0.54 5.41 -27.47
N LEU A 587 -0.23 4.99 -28.47
CA LEU A 587 0.30 4.27 -29.64
C LEU A 587 1.32 5.14 -30.40
N ALA A 588 1.00 6.40 -30.69
CA ALA A 588 1.90 7.32 -31.37
C ALA A 588 3.24 7.48 -30.63
N ALA A 589 3.25 7.43 -29.29
CA ALA A 589 4.45 7.58 -28.47
C ALA A 589 5.39 6.35 -28.45
N ILE A 590 4.92 5.20 -28.93
CA ILE A 590 5.71 3.96 -29.01
C ILE A 590 5.91 3.45 -30.44
N GLN A 591 5.27 4.07 -31.44
CA GLN A 591 5.24 3.60 -32.82
C GLN A 591 6.64 3.31 -33.40
N ASP A 592 7.61 4.18 -33.13
CA ASP A 592 9.00 4.04 -33.61
C ASP A 592 9.80 2.93 -32.91
N GLN A 593 9.27 2.40 -31.80
CA GLN A 593 9.89 1.34 -31.00
C GLN A 593 9.32 -0.04 -31.33
N ILE A 594 8.28 -0.13 -32.16
CA ILE A 594 7.68 -1.40 -32.58
C ILE A 594 8.61 -2.07 -33.60
N PRO A 595 9.14 -3.29 -33.32
CA PRO A 595 9.99 -4.00 -34.26
C PRO A 595 9.28 -4.32 -35.58
N ALA A 596 10.05 -4.36 -36.68
CA ALA A 596 9.51 -4.73 -37.97
C ALA A 596 8.90 -6.15 -37.94
N GLY A 597 7.68 -6.30 -38.47
CA GLY A 597 6.95 -7.57 -38.48
C GLY A 597 6.09 -7.82 -37.25
N TYR A 598 6.01 -6.87 -36.30
CA TYR A 598 5.10 -6.91 -35.16
C TYR A 598 4.00 -5.84 -35.27
N GLU A 599 2.89 -6.07 -34.58
CA GLU A 599 1.78 -5.14 -34.42
C GLU A 599 1.31 -5.10 -32.96
N LEU A 600 0.63 -4.01 -32.58
CA LEU A 600 0.10 -3.85 -31.23
C LEU A 600 -1.12 -4.78 -31.02
N SER A 601 -1.07 -5.59 -29.97
CA SER A 601 -2.21 -6.40 -29.55
C SER A 601 -3.33 -5.52 -28.97
N PRO A 602 -4.61 -5.82 -29.29
CA PRO A 602 -5.76 -5.20 -28.64
C PRO A 602 -5.77 -5.36 -27.11
N ASP A 603 -5.10 -6.39 -26.57
CA ASP A 603 -5.06 -6.68 -25.13
C ASP A 603 -3.96 -5.89 -24.38
N SER A 604 -3.42 -4.84 -24.99
CA SER A 604 -2.43 -3.94 -24.36
C SER A 604 -3.04 -3.12 -23.24
N ASN A 605 -2.30 -2.93 -22.14
CA ASN A 605 -2.82 -2.27 -20.93
C ASN A 605 -2.23 -0.87 -20.73
N LEU A 606 -3.08 0.10 -20.37
CA LEU A 606 -2.72 1.48 -20.02
C LEU A 606 -3.11 1.74 -18.57
N GLU A 607 -2.13 1.92 -17.69
CA GLU A 607 -2.35 2.26 -16.28
C GLU A 607 -1.99 3.74 -16.06
N ILE A 608 -2.95 4.56 -15.62
CA ILE A 608 -2.68 5.96 -15.31
C ILE A 608 -2.15 6.06 -13.89
N VAL A 609 -0.94 6.60 -13.76
CA VAL A 609 -0.23 6.76 -12.48
C VAL A 609 -0.67 8.04 -11.78
N SER A 610 -0.82 9.14 -12.52
CA SER A 610 -1.33 10.39 -11.97
C SER A 610 -1.84 11.34 -13.07
N ALA A 611 -2.77 12.21 -12.68
CA ALA A 611 -3.21 13.33 -13.49
C ALA A 611 -2.95 14.65 -12.77
N LYS A 612 -2.45 15.63 -13.52
CA LYS A 612 -2.36 17.01 -13.08
C LYS A 612 -3.16 17.90 -14.02
N LEU A 613 -4.09 18.67 -13.46
CA LEU A 613 -4.84 19.66 -14.23
C LEU A 613 -3.97 20.89 -14.52
N ASN A 614 -3.88 21.28 -15.79
CA ASN A 614 -3.26 22.52 -16.23
C ASN A 614 -4.30 23.63 -16.39
N LYS A 615 -3.84 24.88 -16.35
CA LYS A 615 -4.69 26.10 -16.43
C LYS A 615 -5.49 26.23 -17.73
N ASN A 616 -5.19 25.42 -18.76
CA ASN A 616 -5.78 25.50 -20.10
C ASN A 616 -6.78 24.37 -20.41
N ASN A 617 -7.43 23.78 -19.41
CA ASN A 617 -8.29 22.58 -19.56
C ASN A 617 -7.57 21.42 -20.28
N THR A 618 -6.26 21.34 -20.06
CA THR A 618 -5.44 20.20 -20.44
C THR A 618 -4.99 19.49 -19.19
N ALA A 619 -4.75 18.20 -19.29
CA ALA A 619 -4.30 17.36 -18.22
C ALA A 619 -2.99 16.72 -18.62
N ASP A 620 -1.98 16.85 -17.77
CA ASP A 620 -0.76 16.05 -17.89
C ASP A 620 -1.02 14.73 -17.19
N LEU A 621 -1.07 13.68 -17.99
CA LEU A 621 -1.25 12.30 -17.54
C LEU A 621 0.08 11.59 -17.58
N LYS A 622 0.52 11.13 -16.40
CA LYS A 622 1.61 10.16 -16.31
C LYS A 622 0.98 8.78 -16.32
N LEU A 623 1.40 7.94 -17.25
CA LEU A 623 0.87 6.59 -17.39
C LEU A 623 1.98 5.58 -17.66
N ASN A 624 1.74 4.36 -17.22
CA ASN A 624 2.54 3.19 -17.55
C ASN A 624 1.84 2.45 -18.69
N TYR A 625 2.48 2.42 -19.85
CA TYR A 625 1.97 1.69 -20.99
C TYR A 625 2.67 0.34 -21.09
N ARG A 626 1.89 -0.74 -20.95
CA ARG A 626 2.34 -2.11 -21.18
C ARG A 626 1.78 -2.56 -22.53
N ALA A 627 2.52 -2.23 -23.58
CA ALA A 627 2.19 -2.60 -24.95
C ALA A 627 2.56 -4.07 -25.19
N LYS A 628 1.56 -4.89 -25.52
CA LYS A 628 1.76 -6.28 -25.94
C LYS A 628 1.91 -6.29 -27.46
N LEU A 629 3.05 -6.74 -27.97
CA LEU A 629 3.36 -6.80 -29.39
C LEU A 629 3.24 -8.24 -29.89
N ILE A 630 2.42 -8.47 -30.91
CA ILE A 630 2.22 -9.78 -31.55
C ILE A 630 2.77 -9.77 -32.97
N PRO A 631 3.26 -10.90 -33.50
CA PRO A 631 3.73 -10.97 -34.87
C PRO A 631 2.57 -10.67 -35.83
N ARG A 632 2.85 -9.90 -36.87
CA ARG A 632 1.88 -9.56 -37.90
C ARG A 632 1.60 -10.80 -38.76
N LEU A 633 0.39 -11.36 -38.61
CA LEU A 633 -0.03 -12.55 -39.34
C LEU A 633 -0.96 -12.20 -40.50
N ASP A 634 -0.75 -12.84 -41.66
CA ASP A 634 -1.71 -12.78 -42.76
C ASP A 634 -2.87 -13.73 -42.51
N VAL A 635 -3.92 -13.19 -41.90
CA VAL A 635 -5.18 -13.89 -41.56
C VAL A 635 -5.79 -14.58 -42.79
N GLU A 636 -5.74 -13.95 -43.97
CA GLU A 636 -6.35 -14.49 -45.18
C GLU A 636 -5.53 -15.62 -45.78
N ALA A 637 -4.20 -15.53 -45.74
CA ALA A 637 -3.32 -16.65 -46.10
C ALA A 637 -3.49 -17.84 -45.16
N ILE A 638 -3.59 -17.59 -43.85
CA ILE A 638 -3.85 -18.63 -42.84
C ILE A 638 -5.17 -19.33 -43.14
N LYS A 639 -6.29 -18.59 -43.28
CA LYS A 639 -7.60 -19.19 -43.57
C LYS A 639 -7.59 -20.11 -44.80
N LYS A 640 -6.87 -19.74 -45.86
CA LYS A 640 -6.72 -20.57 -47.08
C LYS A 640 -6.00 -21.89 -46.80
N GLN A 641 -4.98 -21.88 -45.94
CA GLN A 641 -4.27 -23.09 -45.54
C GLN A 641 -5.11 -24.02 -44.65
N LEU A 642 -6.13 -23.50 -43.96
CA LEU A 642 -6.99 -24.30 -43.07
C LEU A 642 -8.16 -25.00 -43.78
N LEU A 643 -8.48 -24.64 -45.02
CA LEU A 643 -9.66 -25.12 -45.74
C LEU A 643 -9.71 -26.65 -45.84
N GLY A 644 -10.83 -27.25 -45.43
CA GLY A 644 -11.08 -28.69 -45.55
C GLY A 644 -10.10 -29.59 -44.78
N ARG A 645 -9.21 -29.03 -43.95
CA ARG A 645 -8.24 -29.81 -43.18
C ARG A 645 -8.88 -30.38 -41.91
N TYR A 646 -8.33 -31.51 -41.45
CA TYR A 646 -8.70 -32.09 -40.16
C TYR A 646 -8.08 -31.29 -39.00
N PRO A 647 -8.75 -31.19 -37.83
CA PRO A 647 -8.28 -30.45 -36.67
C PRO A 647 -6.82 -30.73 -36.28
N SER A 648 -6.40 -32.00 -36.26
CA SER A 648 -5.02 -32.38 -35.94
C SER A 648 -3.98 -31.79 -36.89
N LYS A 649 -4.29 -31.71 -38.19
CA LYS A 649 -3.42 -31.06 -39.20
C LYS A 649 -3.46 -29.54 -39.10
N VAL A 650 -4.57 -28.98 -38.65
CA VAL A 650 -4.72 -27.54 -38.39
C VAL A 650 -3.86 -27.16 -37.19
N GLU A 651 -3.96 -27.88 -36.08
CA GLU A 651 -3.12 -27.68 -34.90
C GLU A 651 -1.64 -27.74 -35.26
N THR A 652 -1.20 -28.78 -35.97
CA THR A 652 0.20 -28.91 -36.43
C THR A 652 0.66 -27.70 -37.24
N TYR A 653 -0.21 -27.14 -38.10
CA TYR A 653 0.11 -25.95 -38.87
C TYR A 653 0.16 -24.70 -37.99
N LEU A 654 -0.82 -24.50 -37.12
CA LEU A 654 -0.88 -23.34 -36.22
C LEU A 654 0.31 -23.32 -35.27
N SER A 655 0.77 -24.48 -34.79
CA SER A 655 1.99 -24.62 -33.98
C SER A 655 3.28 -24.24 -34.70
N SER A 656 3.26 -24.08 -36.02
CA SER A 656 4.42 -23.59 -36.77
C SER A 656 4.43 -22.06 -36.93
N LEU A 657 3.39 -21.37 -36.47
CA LEU A 657 3.33 -19.90 -36.48
C LEU A 657 4.30 -19.31 -35.43
N PRO A 658 4.89 -18.12 -35.70
CA PRO A 658 5.75 -17.45 -34.73
C PRO A 658 4.96 -17.10 -33.47
N ASN A 659 5.61 -17.26 -32.31
CA ASN A 659 5.06 -16.99 -30.99
C ASN A 659 3.75 -17.74 -30.68
N PHE A 660 3.50 -18.89 -31.32
CA PHE A 660 2.31 -19.69 -31.04
C PHE A 660 2.37 -20.31 -29.65
N LEU A 661 1.32 -20.09 -28.85
CA LEU A 661 1.15 -20.74 -27.55
C LEU A 661 0.13 -21.87 -27.66
N SER A 662 -1.10 -21.53 -28.09
CA SER A 662 -2.18 -22.49 -28.26
C SER A 662 -3.24 -22.00 -29.25
N ALA A 663 -4.14 -22.89 -29.66
CA ALA A 663 -5.31 -22.54 -30.45
C ALA A 663 -6.55 -23.27 -29.96
N GLU A 664 -7.66 -22.55 -29.88
CA GLU A 664 -8.97 -23.12 -29.64
C GLU A 664 -9.71 -23.24 -30.98
N ILE A 665 -10.15 -24.45 -31.32
CA ILE A 665 -10.82 -24.74 -32.59
C ILE A 665 -12.23 -25.28 -32.30
N ILE A 666 -13.25 -24.48 -32.61
CA ILE A 666 -14.66 -24.85 -32.43
C ILE A 666 -15.31 -25.01 -33.80
N ILE A 667 -15.68 -26.25 -34.16
CA ILE A 667 -16.39 -26.56 -35.41
C ILE A 667 -17.88 -26.74 -35.14
N LYS A 668 -18.72 -26.09 -35.94
CA LYS A 668 -20.19 -26.13 -35.85
C LYS A 668 -20.78 -26.81 -37.10
N PRO A 669 -21.76 -27.71 -36.94
CA PRO A 669 -22.35 -28.19 -35.68
C PRO A 669 -21.47 -29.20 -34.93
N GLN A 670 -21.48 -29.17 -33.59
CA GLN A 670 -20.61 -30.02 -32.74
C GLN A 670 -20.95 -31.52 -32.80
N VAL A 671 -22.16 -31.88 -33.26
CA VAL A 671 -22.72 -33.26 -33.28
C VAL A 671 -22.21 -34.11 -34.46
N LEU A 672 -21.33 -33.57 -35.30
CA LEU A 672 -20.75 -34.31 -36.43
C LEU A 672 -19.87 -35.47 -35.94
N PRO A 673 -19.91 -36.67 -36.57
CA PRO A 673 -18.99 -37.76 -36.24
C PRO A 673 -17.56 -37.43 -36.67
N GLU A 674 -16.56 -37.93 -35.93
CA GLU A 674 -15.12 -37.64 -36.13
C GLU A 674 -14.62 -37.68 -37.59
N PRO A 675 -14.99 -38.66 -38.45
CA PRO A 675 -14.53 -38.69 -39.84
C PRO A 675 -14.99 -37.50 -40.69
N LEU A 676 -16.07 -36.86 -40.28
CA LEU A 676 -16.72 -35.71 -40.92
C LEU A 676 -16.44 -34.39 -40.18
N LYS A 677 -15.61 -34.38 -39.13
CA LYS A 677 -15.17 -33.14 -38.46
C LYS A 677 -13.98 -32.52 -39.19
N THR A 678 -14.22 -31.96 -40.38
CA THR A 678 -13.22 -31.14 -41.09
C THR A 678 -13.52 -29.66 -40.96
N LEU A 679 -12.51 -28.81 -41.12
CA LEU A 679 -12.70 -27.37 -41.26
C LEU A 679 -13.56 -27.05 -42.49
N PRO A 680 -14.28 -25.90 -42.49
CA PRO A 680 -15.06 -25.47 -43.64
C PRO A 680 -14.22 -25.36 -44.92
N HIS A 681 -14.84 -25.65 -46.06
CA HIS A 681 -14.22 -25.54 -47.37
C HIS A 681 -14.33 -24.12 -47.97
N LEU A 682 -14.92 -23.18 -47.22
CA LEU A 682 -15.12 -21.78 -47.60
C LEU A 682 -14.51 -20.87 -46.54
N THR A 683 -13.63 -19.95 -46.93
CA THR A 683 -12.93 -19.03 -46.01
C THR A 683 -13.89 -18.15 -45.20
N LYS A 684 -15.02 -17.74 -45.80
CA LYS A 684 -16.08 -16.96 -45.12
C LYS A 684 -16.73 -17.66 -43.94
N ASN A 685 -16.61 -18.99 -43.86
CA ASN A 685 -17.15 -19.79 -42.76
C ASN A 685 -16.10 -20.05 -41.66
N ILE A 686 -14.88 -19.52 -41.80
CA ILE A 686 -13.82 -19.59 -40.80
C ILE A 686 -13.66 -18.19 -40.18
N LYS A 687 -14.05 -18.07 -38.91
CA LYS A 687 -13.76 -16.89 -38.09
C LYS A 687 -12.42 -17.13 -37.39
N LEU A 688 -11.46 -16.24 -37.62
CA LEU A 688 -10.14 -16.29 -37.00
C LEU A 688 -10.00 -15.07 -36.07
N GLU A 689 -9.76 -15.32 -34.79
CA GLU A 689 -9.41 -14.30 -33.80
C GLU A 689 -7.99 -14.56 -33.30
N ILE A 690 -7.22 -13.48 -33.11
CA ILE A 690 -5.87 -13.54 -32.55
C ILE A 690 -5.92 -12.82 -31.21
N LYS A 691 -5.43 -13.48 -30.17
CA LYS A 691 -5.32 -12.94 -28.81
C LYS A 691 -3.89 -13.07 -28.32
N SER A 692 -3.51 -12.20 -27.39
CA SER A 692 -2.28 -12.36 -26.62
C SER A 692 -2.59 -12.92 -25.24
N GLU A 693 -1.71 -13.78 -24.73
CA GLU A 693 -1.65 -14.10 -23.30
C GLU A 693 -1.36 -12.83 -22.49
#